data_AF-A0A7M3SDG4-F1
#
_entry.id   AF-A0A7M3SDG4-F1
#
_cell.length_a   1.000
_cell.length_b   1.000
_cell.length_c   1.000
_cell.angle_alpha   90.00
_cell.angle_beta   90.00
_cell.angle_gamma   90.00
#
_symmetry.space_group_name_H-M   'P 1'
#
loop_
_entity.id
_entity.type
_entity.pdbx_description
1 polymer ?
#
loop_
_entity_poly.entity_id
_entity_poly.type
_entity_poly.pdbx_seq_one_letter_code
_entity_poly.pdbx_strand_id
1 'polypeptide(L)'
;GEGVLEPANGRNVVAVSATTKSLDTIRWGSTAYGPTEINTDGIFLLAPGANIQSAGGDGFWDTNNANLRSSSGTSMSTPHAAGGAAIVQQLYEQGWLVPAYAPMAYQNITALQPGWAEESDVQRVLLGDGFTPSGPLIRASLAMATSPLGQDQRNGGNGGHDLHNPYDGWGLLNLSQFFDPTTISTDSSPAPDVWVHDSYRLTSSSVNDWFASNGGMEGNLSGMLDHQWNGEGAAGPFLQTGDVFSQRFTPLEGQDVKIRMAFPAQPEPAMIDDIQLRVKLEDGTVFLPDQIQNDGGPTAYFANVVDTNNTSAFPSSNETTVGLNIPWEELNGSSYIDVEVVARFVQPGGNQGAVGLDGDAVGFALVVKGVDRDSADYLDDDDDGVVNIEDNCPAEDARLDDHDNDGCLDDDDQDAIPNLFDDCPSEDAEGFDQNEDGCLDDSDGDTVSDNIDACETPDLTWPVNGTGCYPLDQVPMLTVLLAPEPSAVLDGEIIVAWAVDDGDNDGYEVAVEFISQQESRITLLSCVYGAQEAGSGQCQWTLPDEFPPFYKAGERYALEITMQTTNRSPAAEDFVFRLNASHDLLIPLEKKTDTIAPSTDQGGDGPGIFVFIGLGLLAGMLVTKWLSGPRDDEWEEREPPPPFALRKETTHHSRGLVEENE
;
A
#
# COMPACT_ATOMS: atom_id res chain seq x y z
N GLY A 1 -18.67 14.54 -59.66
CA GLY A 1 -19.47 13.52 -60.36
C GLY A 1 -19.42 12.24 -59.55
N GLU A 2 -20.15 11.23 -60.01
CA GLU A 2 -20.03 9.85 -59.51
C GLU A 2 -18.65 9.28 -59.90
N GLY A 3 -18.08 8.43 -59.04
CA GLY A 3 -16.74 7.90 -59.16
C GLY A 3 -15.66 8.82 -58.56
N VAL A 4 -14.78 8.23 -57.75
CA VAL A 4 -13.56 8.87 -57.24
C VAL A 4 -12.36 8.35 -58.03
N LEU A 5 -11.50 9.27 -58.48
CA LEU A 5 -10.35 8.98 -59.35
C LEU A 5 -9.02 9.04 -58.60
N GLU A 6 -8.00 8.42 -59.19
CA GLU A 6 -6.61 8.41 -58.74
C GLU A 6 -6.06 9.83 -58.46
N PRO A 7 -5.30 10.05 -57.37
CA PRO A 7 -4.94 9.09 -56.31
C PRO A 7 -5.96 9.01 -55.16
N ALA A 8 -7.12 9.66 -55.26
CA ALA A 8 -8.09 9.77 -54.16
C ALA A 8 -8.89 8.48 -53.89
N ASN A 9 -8.84 7.49 -54.78
CA ASN A 9 -9.35 6.14 -54.56
C ASN A 9 -8.40 5.22 -53.75
N GLY A 10 -7.25 5.74 -53.27
CA GLY A 10 -6.27 4.95 -52.54
C GLY A 10 -6.76 4.45 -51.18
N ARG A 11 -6.59 3.16 -50.90
CA ARG A 11 -7.11 2.46 -49.69
C ARG A 11 -6.70 3.05 -48.35
N ASN A 12 -5.62 3.85 -48.30
CA ASN A 12 -5.05 4.40 -47.06
C ASN A 12 -5.05 5.95 -47.01
N VAL A 13 -5.72 6.65 -47.95
CA VAL A 13 -5.68 8.13 -48.02
C VAL A 13 -6.94 8.78 -47.45
N VAL A 14 -6.78 9.96 -46.84
CA VAL A 14 -7.91 10.83 -46.49
C VAL A 14 -8.37 11.57 -47.74
N ALA A 15 -9.33 11.00 -48.46
CA ALA A 15 -9.94 11.61 -49.63
C ALA A 15 -10.96 12.69 -49.22
N VAL A 16 -10.74 13.94 -49.65
CA VAL A 16 -11.51 15.09 -49.14
C VAL A 16 -12.41 15.68 -50.21
N SER A 17 -13.72 15.66 -49.95
CA SER A 17 -14.73 16.31 -50.79
C SER A 17 -15.06 17.72 -50.27
N ALA A 18 -15.85 18.50 -51.01
CA ALA A 18 -16.04 19.93 -50.77
C ALA A 18 -17.47 20.30 -50.36
N THR A 19 -17.61 21.16 -49.35
CA THR A 19 -18.88 21.77 -48.90
C THR A 19 -18.92 23.29 -49.09
N THR A 20 -20.12 23.86 -48.93
CA THR A 20 -20.33 25.30 -48.83
C THR A 20 -19.90 25.87 -47.48
N LYS A 21 -19.73 27.19 -47.42
CA LYS A 21 -19.58 27.95 -46.17
C LYS A 21 -20.95 28.48 -45.77
N SER A 22 -21.67 27.76 -44.91
CA SER A 22 -23.05 28.06 -44.54
C SER A 22 -23.39 27.44 -43.19
N LEU A 23 -24.40 27.98 -42.50
CA LEU A 23 -24.96 27.33 -41.30
C LEU A 23 -25.75 26.07 -41.72
N ASP A 24 -26.52 26.17 -42.80
CA ASP A 24 -27.04 25.03 -43.57
C ASP A 24 -25.95 24.60 -44.56
N THR A 25 -25.04 23.72 -44.12
CA THR A 25 -23.93 23.24 -44.93
C THR A 25 -24.40 22.18 -45.93
N ILE A 26 -24.20 22.46 -47.22
CA ILE A 26 -24.49 21.53 -48.32
C ILE A 26 -23.19 21.13 -49.02
N ARG A 27 -23.18 19.97 -49.67
CA ARG A 27 -22.11 19.59 -50.60
C ARG A 27 -22.02 20.56 -51.78
N TRP A 28 -20.80 20.87 -52.20
CA TRP A 28 -20.54 21.69 -53.38
C TRP A 28 -20.79 20.87 -54.64
N GLY A 29 -21.83 21.20 -55.42
CA GLY A 29 -22.39 20.34 -56.47
C GLY A 29 -21.45 19.90 -57.61
N SER A 30 -20.25 20.50 -57.74
CA SER A 30 -19.22 20.06 -58.70
C SER A 30 -18.26 18.99 -58.14
N THR A 31 -18.38 18.64 -56.85
CA THR A 31 -17.46 17.72 -56.16
C THR A 31 -17.61 16.25 -56.60
N ALA A 32 -16.60 15.43 -56.34
CA ALA A 32 -16.65 13.98 -56.51
C ALA A 32 -17.44 13.31 -55.37
N TYR A 33 -17.95 12.12 -55.65
CA TYR A 33 -18.51 11.17 -54.67
C TYR A 33 -18.32 9.74 -55.20
N GLY A 34 -18.30 8.78 -54.29
CA GLY A 34 -18.16 7.37 -54.65
C GLY A 34 -19.47 6.71 -55.10
N PRO A 35 -19.54 5.37 -55.04
CA PRO A 35 -18.47 4.47 -54.60
C PRO A 35 -17.25 4.46 -55.56
N THR A 36 -16.16 3.82 -55.12
CA THR A 36 -15.04 3.42 -55.99
C THR A 36 -15.37 2.16 -56.78
N GLU A 37 -14.51 1.78 -57.73
CA GLU A 37 -14.64 0.51 -58.47
C GLU A 37 -14.53 -0.74 -57.56
N ILE A 38 -13.97 -0.60 -56.35
CA ILE A 38 -13.91 -1.66 -55.32
C ILE A 38 -15.03 -1.55 -54.27
N ASN A 39 -16.04 -0.71 -54.49
CA ASN A 39 -17.18 -0.49 -53.59
C ASN A 39 -16.84 0.09 -52.21
N THR A 40 -15.76 0.87 -52.10
CA THR A 40 -15.54 1.78 -50.95
C THR A 40 -16.24 3.13 -51.19
N ASP A 41 -16.51 3.89 -50.13
CA ASP A 41 -17.08 5.24 -50.17
C ASP A 41 -16.25 6.18 -51.05
N GLY A 42 -14.92 5.99 -51.08
CA GLY A 42 -13.96 6.77 -51.87
C GLY A 42 -13.78 8.22 -51.44
N ILE A 43 -14.73 8.80 -50.70
CA ILE A 43 -14.60 10.06 -49.97
C ILE A 43 -14.49 9.71 -48.49
N PHE A 44 -13.44 10.16 -47.83
CA PHE A 44 -13.23 9.92 -46.40
C PHE A 44 -13.98 10.95 -45.55
N LEU A 45 -13.93 12.25 -45.91
CA LEU A 45 -14.67 13.31 -45.23
C LEU A 45 -14.93 14.54 -46.11
N LEU A 46 -15.78 15.44 -45.60
CA LEU A 46 -16.07 16.75 -46.17
C LEU A 46 -15.33 17.86 -45.43
N ALA A 47 -14.87 18.88 -46.16
CA ALA A 47 -14.44 20.14 -45.58
C ALA A 47 -14.88 21.35 -46.43
N PRO A 48 -14.96 22.57 -45.87
CA PRO A 48 -15.36 23.77 -46.61
C PRO A 48 -14.46 24.04 -47.82
N GLY A 49 -15.04 23.95 -49.03
CA GLY A 49 -14.31 24.08 -50.30
C GLY A 49 -14.81 25.18 -51.22
N ALA A 50 -15.98 25.78 -50.95
CA ALA A 50 -16.53 26.86 -51.76
C ALA A 50 -16.15 28.26 -51.23
N ASN A 51 -15.81 29.18 -52.14
CA ASN A 51 -15.46 30.58 -51.85
C ASN A 51 -14.43 30.74 -50.72
N ILE A 52 -13.36 29.94 -50.79
CA ILE A 52 -12.23 29.95 -49.87
C ILE A 52 -11.29 31.07 -50.30
N GLN A 53 -11.19 32.11 -49.47
CA GLN A 53 -10.11 33.10 -49.56
C GLN A 53 -8.85 32.48 -48.95
N SER A 54 -7.73 32.54 -49.68
CA SER A 54 -6.40 32.14 -49.21
C SER A 54 -5.34 33.00 -49.90
N ALA A 55 -4.05 32.79 -49.58
CA ALA A 55 -2.93 33.58 -50.06
C ALA A 55 -2.88 33.68 -51.60
N GLY A 56 -2.86 34.91 -52.11
CA GLY A 56 -2.84 35.22 -53.53
C GLY A 56 -1.41 35.35 -54.08
N GLY A 57 -0.71 34.22 -54.23
CA GLY A 57 0.65 34.19 -54.78
C GLY A 57 0.77 34.90 -56.14
N ASP A 58 1.84 35.69 -56.31
CA ASP A 58 2.11 36.52 -57.49
C ASP A 58 3.19 35.94 -58.43
N GLY A 59 3.87 34.87 -58.00
CA GLY A 59 4.94 34.19 -58.74
C GLY A 59 6.35 34.49 -58.24
N PHE A 60 6.51 35.34 -57.22
CA PHE A 60 7.79 35.60 -56.56
C PHE A 60 7.83 34.92 -55.18
N TRP A 61 9.04 34.69 -54.66
CA TRP A 61 9.27 33.92 -53.42
C TRP A 61 9.69 34.81 -52.24
N ASP A 62 10.01 36.07 -52.53
CA ASP A 62 10.50 37.11 -51.61
C ASP A 62 9.47 38.24 -51.39
N THR A 63 8.29 38.15 -52.01
CA THR A 63 7.20 39.13 -51.90
C THR A 63 6.19 38.74 -50.81
N ASN A 64 6.29 39.36 -49.62
CA ASN A 64 5.16 39.36 -48.68
C ASN A 64 4.08 40.33 -49.17
N ASN A 65 3.32 39.91 -50.19
CA ASN A 65 2.43 40.76 -50.97
C ASN A 65 1.08 41.07 -50.29
N ALA A 66 0.79 40.44 -49.14
CA ALA A 66 -0.46 40.54 -48.39
C ALA A 66 -1.75 40.33 -49.21
N ASN A 67 -1.66 39.63 -50.34
CA ASN A 67 -2.76 39.44 -51.29
C ASN A 67 -3.64 38.25 -50.90
N LEU A 68 -4.95 38.36 -51.13
CA LEU A 68 -5.92 37.28 -50.91
C LEU A 68 -6.74 37.01 -52.18
N ARG A 69 -6.92 35.73 -52.50
CA ARG A 69 -7.69 35.26 -53.65
C ARG A 69 -8.79 34.30 -53.21
N SER A 70 -10.02 34.56 -53.62
CA SER A 70 -11.11 33.58 -53.52
C SER A 70 -10.98 32.49 -54.60
N SER A 71 -11.10 31.23 -54.20
CA SER A 71 -11.17 30.05 -55.09
C SER A 71 -12.24 29.08 -54.60
N SER A 72 -12.62 28.10 -55.43
CA SER A 72 -13.55 27.03 -55.05
C SER A 72 -13.12 25.69 -55.65
N GLY A 73 -13.18 24.62 -54.87
CA GLY A 73 -12.86 23.26 -55.32
C GLY A 73 -12.52 22.32 -54.16
N THR A 74 -12.41 21.01 -54.45
CA THR A 74 -11.78 20.05 -53.52
C THR A 74 -10.35 20.44 -53.20
N SER A 75 -9.62 21.01 -54.17
CA SER A 75 -8.29 21.63 -53.96
C SER A 75 -8.26 22.76 -52.91
N MET A 76 -9.40 23.25 -52.43
CA MET A 76 -9.49 24.18 -51.30
C MET A 76 -9.98 23.51 -50.01
N SER A 77 -10.72 22.39 -50.07
CA SER A 77 -11.12 21.62 -48.89
C SER A 77 -10.05 20.64 -48.42
N THR A 78 -9.29 20.01 -49.33
CA THR A 78 -8.15 19.15 -48.97
C THR A 78 -7.12 19.84 -48.06
N PRO A 79 -6.62 21.06 -48.33
CA PRO A 79 -5.71 21.74 -47.40
C PRO A 79 -6.39 22.20 -46.10
N HIS A 80 -7.71 22.39 -46.08
CA HIS A 80 -8.45 22.66 -44.85
C HIS A 80 -8.49 21.42 -43.94
N ALA A 81 -8.77 20.25 -44.52
CA ALA A 81 -8.73 18.97 -43.82
C ALA A 81 -7.30 18.57 -43.39
N ALA A 82 -6.28 18.87 -44.20
CA ALA A 82 -4.88 18.69 -43.81
C ALA A 82 -4.49 19.58 -42.62
N GLY A 83 -5.06 20.79 -42.51
CA GLY A 83 -4.93 21.63 -41.32
C GLY A 83 -5.58 21.01 -40.08
N GLY A 84 -6.75 20.38 -40.23
CA GLY A 84 -7.38 19.59 -39.16
C GLY A 84 -6.53 18.39 -38.73
N ALA A 85 -5.99 17.64 -39.69
CA ALA A 85 -5.08 16.52 -39.44
C ALA A 85 -3.81 16.97 -38.68
N ALA A 86 -3.25 18.13 -39.04
CA ALA A 86 -2.09 18.69 -38.34
C ALA A 86 -2.42 19.11 -36.89
N ILE A 87 -3.62 19.61 -36.61
CA ILE A 87 -4.07 19.89 -35.23
C ILE A 87 -4.24 18.58 -34.44
N VAL A 88 -4.84 17.55 -35.04
CA VAL A 88 -4.95 16.22 -34.42
C VAL A 88 -3.57 15.62 -34.13
N GLN A 89 -2.62 15.71 -35.08
CA GLN A 89 -1.23 15.31 -34.86
C GLN A 89 -0.59 16.08 -33.71
N GLN A 90 -0.77 17.40 -33.64
CA GLN A 90 -0.24 18.24 -32.57
C GLN A 90 -0.81 17.87 -31.19
N LEU A 91 -2.08 17.45 -31.10
CA LEU A 91 -2.68 17.01 -29.82
C LEU A 91 -1.97 15.75 -29.27
N TYR A 92 -1.58 14.81 -30.13
CA TYR A 92 -0.77 13.64 -29.74
C TYR A 92 0.70 14.00 -29.46
N GLU A 93 1.32 14.79 -30.32
CA GLU A 93 2.75 15.17 -30.20
C GLU A 93 3.03 16.14 -29.02
N GLN A 94 2.00 16.76 -28.45
CA GLN A 94 2.09 17.61 -27.25
C GLN A 94 1.36 17.04 -26.03
N GLY A 95 0.96 15.77 -26.06
CA GLY A 95 0.42 15.07 -24.88
C GLY A 95 -0.93 15.58 -24.36
N TRP A 96 -1.75 16.21 -25.22
CA TRP A 96 -3.16 16.51 -24.92
C TRP A 96 -4.06 15.29 -25.11
N LEU A 97 -3.66 14.40 -26.03
CA LEU A 97 -4.20 13.07 -26.22
C LEU A 97 -3.09 12.06 -25.93
N VAL A 98 -3.35 11.16 -24.99
CA VAL A 98 -2.39 10.20 -24.43
C VAL A 98 -3.03 8.82 -24.35
N PRO A 99 -2.26 7.71 -24.38
CA PRO A 99 -2.80 6.39 -24.04
C PRO A 99 -3.23 6.35 -22.56
N ALA A 100 -3.95 5.29 -22.19
CA ALA A 100 -4.15 4.93 -20.79
C ALA A 100 -2.83 4.90 -20.01
N TYR A 101 -2.88 5.34 -18.75
CA TYR A 101 -1.77 5.27 -17.78
C TYR A 101 -0.48 5.98 -18.24
N ALA A 102 -0.57 6.91 -19.18
CA ALA A 102 0.58 7.71 -19.58
C ALA A 102 1.13 8.50 -18.38
N PRO A 103 2.46 8.56 -18.19
CA PRO A 103 3.05 9.50 -17.24
C PRO A 103 2.73 10.92 -17.73
N MET A 104 2.19 11.75 -16.82
CA MET A 104 1.80 13.14 -17.11
C MET A 104 2.38 14.11 -16.08
N ALA A 105 2.61 15.35 -16.52
CA ALA A 105 3.15 16.43 -15.70
C ALA A 105 2.32 17.72 -15.83
N TYR A 106 2.30 18.52 -14.76
CA TYR A 106 1.62 19.82 -14.75
C TYR A 106 2.35 20.83 -15.66
N GLN A 107 1.68 21.26 -16.73
CA GLN A 107 2.14 22.30 -17.65
C GLN A 107 1.30 23.57 -17.46
N ASN A 108 1.96 24.71 -17.22
CA ASN A 108 1.26 26.00 -17.09
C ASN A 108 0.78 26.50 -18.45
N ILE A 109 -0.50 26.83 -18.59
CA ILE A 109 -1.10 27.29 -19.85
C ILE A 109 -0.37 28.52 -20.39
N THR A 110 0.05 29.45 -19.53
CA THR A 110 0.82 30.66 -19.91
C THR A 110 2.16 30.36 -20.62
N ALA A 111 2.71 29.15 -20.50
CA ALA A 111 3.92 28.74 -21.21
C ALA A 111 3.63 28.16 -22.61
N LEU A 112 2.44 27.60 -22.81
CA LEU A 112 1.96 27.05 -24.09
C LEU A 112 1.23 28.11 -24.93
N GLN A 113 0.60 29.08 -24.25
CA GLN A 113 -0.23 30.12 -24.83
C GLN A 113 0.61 31.10 -25.70
N PRO A 114 0.25 31.31 -26.97
CA PRO A 114 0.91 32.31 -27.78
C PRO A 114 0.55 33.72 -27.30
N GLY A 115 1.53 34.62 -27.21
CA GLY A 115 1.40 35.97 -26.63
C GLY A 115 0.51 36.97 -27.40
N TRP A 116 -0.42 36.49 -28.22
CA TRP A 116 -1.52 37.25 -28.83
C TRP A 116 -2.91 36.79 -28.36
N ALA A 117 -3.02 35.65 -27.66
CA ALA A 117 -4.27 35.12 -27.13
C ALA A 117 -4.65 35.79 -25.79
N GLU A 118 -5.95 35.85 -25.49
CA GLU A 118 -6.50 36.41 -24.24
C GLU A 118 -6.22 35.47 -23.05
N GLU A 119 -6.02 36.02 -21.84
CA GLU A 119 -5.69 35.22 -20.64
C GLU A 119 -6.74 34.14 -20.38
N SER A 120 -6.29 32.90 -20.15
CA SER A 120 -7.17 31.77 -19.83
C SER A 120 -7.49 31.72 -18.33
N ASP A 121 -8.73 31.35 -17.99
CA ASP A 121 -9.11 30.96 -16.62
C ASP A 121 -8.45 29.65 -16.18
N VAL A 122 -7.91 28.85 -17.12
CA VAL A 122 -7.15 27.62 -16.84
C VAL A 122 -5.69 27.95 -16.58
N GLN A 123 -5.20 27.64 -15.37
CA GLN A 123 -3.84 28.01 -14.97
C GLN A 123 -2.79 26.99 -15.43
N ARG A 124 -3.05 25.71 -15.18
CA ARG A 124 -2.20 24.58 -15.54
C ARG A 124 -3.05 23.35 -15.85
N VAL A 125 -2.53 22.47 -16.70
CA VAL A 125 -3.16 21.23 -17.18
C VAL A 125 -2.18 20.06 -17.03
N LEU A 126 -2.71 18.84 -16.97
CA LEU A 126 -1.92 17.62 -16.84
C LEU A 126 -1.69 17.00 -18.23
N LEU A 127 -0.46 17.13 -18.78
CA LEU A 127 -0.10 16.67 -20.13
C LEU A 127 0.97 15.56 -20.07
N GLY A 128 0.90 14.59 -20.99
CA GLY A 128 1.94 13.57 -21.16
C GLY A 128 3.12 14.05 -22.01
N ASP A 129 4.16 13.20 -22.14
CA ASP A 129 5.33 13.48 -22.98
C ASP A 129 5.01 13.56 -24.49
N GLY A 130 3.87 12.97 -24.90
CA GLY A 130 3.40 12.95 -26.29
C GLY A 130 4.06 11.88 -27.17
N PHE A 131 3.50 11.66 -28.37
CA PHE A 131 4.04 10.73 -29.36
C PHE A 131 3.66 11.11 -30.79
N THR A 132 4.43 10.67 -31.79
CA THR A 132 4.06 10.82 -33.20
C THR A 132 3.03 9.75 -33.58
N PRO A 133 1.79 10.12 -33.95
CA PRO A 133 0.73 9.17 -34.30
C PRO A 133 0.89 8.61 -35.72
N SER A 134 0.43 7.38 -35.92
CA SER A 134 0.46 6.72 -37.23
C SER A 134 -0.63 7.23 -38.20
N GLY A 135 -0.45 6.93 -39.49
CA GLY A 135 -1.46 7.20 -40.52
C GLY A 135 -2.83 6.56 -40.22
N PRO A 136 -2.90 5.30 -39.75
CA PRO A 136 -4.11 4.72 -39.15
C PRO A 136 -4.70 5.56 -38.00
N LEU A 137 -3.91 5.95 -36.98
CA LEU A 137 -4.44 6.70 -35.84
C LEU A 137 -5.01 8.06 -36.25
N ILE A 138 -4.32 8.79 -37.14
CA ILE A 138 -4.82 10.04 -37.72
C ILE A 138 -6.16 9.81 -38.46
N ARG A 139 -6.34 8.70 -39.17
CA ARG A 139 -7.62 8.39 -39.84
C ARG A 139 -8.74 8.08 -38.83
N ALA A 140 -8.51 7.21 -37.85
CA ALA A 140 -9.48 6.92 -36.80
C ALA A 140 -9.91 8.21 -36.06
N SER A 141 -8.94 9.05 -35.70
CA SER A 141 -9.15 10.36 -35.07
C SER A 141 -9.95 11.32 -35.95
N LEU A 142 -9.65 11.39 -37.26
CA LEU A 142 -10.40 12.22 -38.19
C LEU A 142 -11.84 11.73 -38.41
N ALA A 143 -12.07 10.41 -38.39
CA ALA A 143 -13.40 9.80 -38.42
C ALA A 143 -14.20 9.95 -37.11
N MET A 144 -13.52 10.35 -36.02
CA MET A 144 -14.14 10.80 -34.77
C MET A 144 -14.40 12.31 -34.78
N ALA A 145 -13.52 13.08 -35.44
CA ALA A 145 -13.60 14.51 -35.61
C ALA A 145 -14.52 14.96 -36.77
N THR A 146 -15.65 14.29 -36.99
CA THR A 146 -16.67 14.67 -37.97
C THR A 146 -18.06 14.78 -37.38
N SER A 147 -18.92 15.57 -38.04
CA SER A 147 -20.36 15.62 -37.79
C SER A 147 -21.13 15.31 -39.08
N PRO A 148 -22.28 14.61 -39.00
CA PRO A 148 -23.13 14.38 -40.17
C PRO A 148 -23.64 15.71 -40.75
N LEU A 149 -23.94 15.72 -42.05
CA LEU A 149 -24.78 16.77 -42.63
C LEU A 149 -26.23 16.63 -42.13
N GLY A 150 -27.02 17.69 -42.27
CA GLY A 150 -28.46 17.65 -41.99
C GLY A 150 -29.19 16.61 -42.85
N GLN A 151 -30.35 16.15 -42.38
CA GLN A 151 -31.09 15.05 -43.01
C GLN A 151 -31.57 15.35 -44.44
N ASP A 152 -31.86 16.62 -44.78
CA ASP A 152 -32.22 17.03 -46.15
C ASP A 152 -30.99 17.11 -47.10
N GLN A 153 -29.77 16.99 -46.56
CA GLN A 153 -28.49 17.22 -47.23
C GLN A 153 -27.63 15.95 -47.32
N ARG A 154 -27.72 15.09 -46.29
CA ARG A 154 -26.94 13.86 -46.10
C ARG A 154 -27.24 12.79 -47.16
N ASN A 155 -26.23 11.97 -47.46
CA ASN A 155 -26.31 10.88 -48.42
C ASN A 155 -26.86 11.35 -49.78
N GLY A 156 -26.43 12.54 -50.23
CA GLY A 156 -26.90 13.19 -51.46
C GLY A 156 -28.32 13.79 -51.41
N GLY A 157 -28.90 13.95 -50.22
CA GLY A 157 -30.29 14.35 -50.01
C GLY A 157 -31.25 13.17 -49.82
N ASN A 158 -30.73 11.97 -49.54
CA ASN A 158 -31.53 10.80 -49.13
C ASN A 158 -31.70 10.70 -47.60
N GLY A 159 -30.93 11.46 -46.83
CA GLY A 159 -30.91 11.38 -45.36
C GLY A 159 -30.24 10.11 -44.85
N GLY A 160 -30.75 9.58 -43.74
CA GLY A 160 -30.30 8.32 -43.15
C GLY A 160 -29.36 8.48 -41.96
N HIS A 161 -29.05 7.35 -41.32
CA HIS A 161 -28.35 7.31 -40.03
C HIS A 161 -26.93 6.74 -40.14
N ASP A 162 -26.62 6.01 -41.22
CA ASP A 162 -25.33 5.46 -41.66
C ASP A 162 -24.13 6.29 -41.15
N LEU A 163 -23.13 5.72 -40.48
CA LEU A 163 -22.06 6.53 -39.89
C LEU A 163 -21.22 7.24 -40.97
N HIS A 164 -20.93 6.54 -42.05
CA HIS A 164 -20.35 7.07 -43.29
C HIS A 164 -21.21 6.68 -44.51
N ASN A 165 -20.98 7.29 -45.66
CA ASN A 165 -21.64 6.94 -46.94
C ASN A 165 -20.86 7.51 -48.15
N PRO A 166 -21.06 6.99 -49.38
CA PRO A 166 -20.24 7.39 -50.54
C PRO A 166 -20.39 8.86 -50.97
N TYR A 167 -21.41 9.55 -50.46
CA TYR A 167 -21.66 10.96 -50.74
C TYR A 167 -20.86 11.87 -49.79
N ASP A 168 -20.76 11.51 -48.52
CA ASP A 168 -20.24 12.40 -47.45
C ASP A 168 -18.96 11.87 -46.78
N GLY A 169 -18.62 10.59 -46.98
CA GLY A 169 -17.71 9.86 -46.10
C GLY A 169 -18.21 9.90 -44.65
N TRP A 170 -17.29 10.01 -43.70
CA TRP A 170 -17.56 10.21 -42.27
C TRP A 170 -18.26 11.54 -41.93
N GLY A 171 -18.50 12.42 -42.91
CA GLY A 171 -19.21 13.69 -42.72
C GLY A 171 -18.31 14.92 -42.73
N LEU A 172 -18.80 16.04 -42.21
CA LEU A 172 -18.10 17.33 -42.16
C LEU A 172 -17.10 17.36 -41.02
N LEU A 173 -15.84 17.70 -41.32
CA LEU A 173 -14.80 17.90 -40.31
C LEU A 173 -15.24 18.90 -39.23
N ASN A 174 -15.25 18.45 -37.98
CA ASN A 174 -15.62 19.20 -36.80
C ASN A 174 -14.80 18.70 -35.59
N LEU A 175 -13.67 19.39 -35.31
CA LEU A 175 -12.68 18.93 -34.32
C LEU A 175 -13.25 18.78 -32.89
N SER A 176 -14.27 19.56 -32.50
CA SER A 176 -14.86 19.49 -31.15
C SER A 176 -15.64 18.20 -30.88
N GLN A 177 -15.96 17.41 -31.90
CA GLN A 177 -16.51 16.05 -31.67
C GLN A 177 -15.45 15.14 -31.03
N PHE A 178 -14.18 15.31 -31.42
CA PHE A 178 -13.08 14.55 -30.87
C PHE A 178 -12.49 15.21 -29.62
N PHE A 179 -12.11 16.49 -29.70
CA PHE A 179 -11.48 17.23 -28.60
C PHE A 179 -12.10 18.64 -28.46
N ASP A 180 -12.79 18.90 -27.35
CA ASP A 180 -13.38 20.20 -27.06
C ASP A 180 -12.54 20.95 -26.01
N PRO A 181 -11.83 22.04 -26.38
CA PRO A 181 -11.00 22.77 -25.42
C PRO A 181 -11.81 23.55 -24.37
N THR A 182 -13.14 23.58 -24.43
CA THR A 182 -13.99 24.29 -23.46
C THR A 182 -14.36 23.46 -22.22
N THR A 183 -14.08 22.15 -22.22
CA THR A 183 -14.27 21.26 -21.05
C THR A 183 -13.04 21.22 -20.13
N ILE A 184 -11.89 21.74 -20.58
CA ILE A 184 -10.62 21.70 -19.86
C ILE A 184 -10.72 22.52 -18.57
N SER A 185 -10.32 21.93 -17.44
CA SER A 185 -10.27 22.58 -16.14
C SER A 185 -8.83 22.74 -15.64
N THR A 186 -8.62 23.57 -14.62
CA THR A 186 -7.31 23.64 -13.95
C THR A 186 -7.06 22.34 -13.20
N ASP A 187 -5.85 21.80 -13.34
CA ASP A 187 -5.36 20.56 -12.71
C ASP A 187 -5.91 19.24 -13.28
N SER A 188 -6.75 19.25 -14.33
CA SER A 188 -7.24 18.03 -14.98
C SER A 188 -6.40 17.59 -16.18
N SER A 189 -6.53 16.31 -16.55
CA SER A 189 -6.19 15.83 -17.89
C SER A 189 -7.15 16.47 -18.92
N PRO A 190 -6.71 16.85 -20.14
CA PRO A 190 -7.58 17.47 -21.15
C PRO A 190 -8.60 16.55 -21.82
N ALA A 191 -8.37 15.23 -21.80
CA ALA A 191 -9.22 14.22 -22.45
C ALA A 191 -9.24 12.91 -21.65
N PRO A 192 -9.89 12.88 -20.46
CA PRO A 192 -10.06 11.66 -19.67
C PRO A 192 -11.13 10.72 -20.25
N ASP A 193 -12.00 11.24 -21.13
CA ASP A 193 -13.10 10.54 -21.79
C ASP A 193 -12.70 9.86 -23.11
N VAL A 194 -11.40 9.84 -23.43
CA VAL A 194 -10.86 9.39 -24.72
C VAL A 194 -9.67 8.45 -24.52
N TRP A 195 -9.88 7.17 -24.85
CA TRP A 195 -8.84 6.16 -24.93
C TRP A 195 -8.34 5.98 -26.37
N VAL A 196 -7.04 5.79 -26.52
CA VAL A 196 -6.35 5.73 -27.82
C VAL A 196 -5.29 4.63 -27.86
N HIS A 197 -5.32 3.87 -28.94
CA HIS A 197 -4.33 2.84 -29.26
C HIS A 197 -3.83 2.99 -30.68
N ASP A 198 -2.56 2.66 -30.88
CA ASP A 198 -1.89 2.72 -32.18
C ASP A 198 -0.74 1.71 -32.20
N SER A 199 -0.96 0.56 -32.84
CA SER A 199 0.04 -0.51 -32.91
C SER A 199 1.38 -0.05 -33.47
N TYR A 200 1.37 0.98 -34.33
CA TYR A 200 2.56 1.52 -34.99
C TYR A 200 3.28 2.60 -34.19
N ARG A 201 2.76 3.03 -33.03
CA ARG A 201 3.43 3.98 -32.14
C ARG A 201 4.73 3.38 -31.63
N LEU A 202 5.87 3.98 -31.99
CA LEU A 202 7.17 3.62 -31.45
C LEU A 202 7.24 3.95 -29.95
N THR A 203 7.72 2.99 -29.15
CA THR A 203 7.86 3.11 -27.69
C THR A 203 9.31 3.27 -27.23
N SER A 204 10.28 2.88 -28.07
CA SER A 204 11.72 2.83 -27.74
C SER A 204 12.62 3.75 -28.57
N SER A 205 12.10 4.42 -29.60
CA SER A 205 12.88 5.24 -30.54
C SER A 205 12.03 6.30 -31.23
N SER A 206 12.65 7.34 -31.81
CA SER A 206 11.92 8.28 -32.67
C SER A 206 11.70 7.69 -34.07
N VAL A 207 10.68 8.21 -34.79
CA VAL A 207 10.40 7.82 -36.18
C VAL A 207 11.63 8.01 -37.09
N ASN A 208 12.46 9.02 -36.83
CA ASN A 208 13.67 9.26 -37.60
C ASN A 208 14.76 8.19 -37.35
N ASP A 209 14.93 7.77 -36.09
CA ASP A 209 15.91 6.77 -35.71
C ASP A 209 15.51 5.37 -36.20
N TRP A 210 14.21 5.03 -36.07
CA TRP A 210 13.64 3.81 -36.64
C TRP A 210 13.79 3.79 -38.17
N PHE A 211 13.46 4.88 -38.85
CA PHE A 211 13.56 4.97 -40.32
C PHE A 211 15.00 4.82 -40.81
N ALA A 212 15.96 5.49 -40.16
CA ALA A 212 17.38 5.36 -40.47
C ALA A 212 17.93 3.94 -40.19
N SER A 213 17.41 3.26 -39.16
CA SER A 213 17.81 1.91 -38.79
C SER A 213 17.27 0.85 -39.77
N ASN A 214 16.05 1.04 -40.28
CA ASN A 214 15.37 0.11 -41.20
C ASN A 214 15.66 0.39 -42.69
N GLY A 215 16.86 0.91 -43.00
CA GLY A 215 17.30 1.15 -44.39
C GLY A 215 16.62 2.31 -45.12
N GLY A 216 15.83 3.13 -44.43
CA GLY A 216 15.26 4.37 -44.96
C GLY A 216 16.31 5.48 -45.08
N MET A 217 16.34 6.15 -46.22
CA MET A 217 17.15 7.36 -46.44
C MET A 217 16.26 8.50 -46.91
N GLU A 218 16.63 9.74 -46.60
CA GLU A 218 15.88 10.92 -47.03
C GLU A 218 15.77 10.95 -48.57
N GLY A 219 14.54 10.83 -49.08
CA GLY A 219 14.26 10.74 -50.52
C GLY A 219 14.52 9.38 -51.19
N ASN A 220 14.90 8.33 -50.45
CA ASN A 220 14.98 6.97 -50.99
C ASN A 220 14.45 5.90 -50.02
N LEU A 221 13.34 5.27 -50.39
CA LEU A 221 12.69 4.17 -49.66
C LEU A 221 13.16 2.78 -50.11
N SER A 222 14.06 2.65 -51.11
CA SER A 222 14.40 1.34 -51.68
C SER A 222 15.01 0.36 -50.67
N GLY A 223 15.77 0.87 -49.69
CA GLY A 223 16.38 0.03 -48.65
C GLY A 223 15.38 -0.59 -47.69
N MET A 224 14.19 0.00 -47.52
CA MET A 224 13.12 -0.55 -46.68
C MET A 224 12.45 -1.77 -47.30
N LEU A 225 12.64 -2.03 -48.61
CA LEU A 225 12.13 -3.25 -49.26
C LEU A 225 12.97 -4.48 -48.92
N ASP A 226 14.24 -4.29 -48.54
CA ASP A 226 15.17 -5.35 -48.17
C ASP A 226 15.19 -5.61 -46.64
N HIS A 227 14.55 -4.75 -45.83
CA HIS A 227 14.49 -4.84 -44.37
C HIS A 227 13.08 -5.22 -43.91
N GLN A 228 12.93 -6.43 -43.38
CA GLN A 228 11.68 -6.90 -42.80
C GLN A 228 11.53 -6.37 -41.38
N TRP A 229 10.32 -5.88 -41.04
CA TRP A 229 9.97 -5.46 -39.70
C TRP A 229 8.77 -6.27 -39.21
N ASN A 230 8.80 -6.66 -37.95
CA ASN A 230 7.81 -7.47 -37.24
C ASN A 230 7.05 -6.66 -36.18
N GLY A 231 7.24 -5.34 -36.13
CA GLY A 231 6.69 -4.48 -35.08
C GLY A 231 7.63 -4.21 -33.90
N GLU A 232 8.84 -4.78 -33.85
CA GLU A 232 9.81 -4.56 -32.77
C GLU A 232 10.06 -3.06 -32.53
N GLY A 233 9.92 -2.63 -31.27
CA GLY A 233 10.05 -1.23 -30.85
C GLY A 233 8.80 -0.36 -31.01
N ALA A 234 7.69 -0.92 -31.50
CA ALA A 234 6.36 -0.30 -31.47
C ALA A 234 5.44 -0.95 -30.42
N ALA A 235 4.28 -0.34 -30.18
CA ALA A 235 3.32 -0.78 -29.18
C ALA A 235 2.66 -2.14 -29.50
N GLY A 236 2.44 -2.46 -30.78
CA GLY A 236 1.68 -3.64 -31.17
C GLY A 236 0.23 -3.61 -30.65
N PRO A 237 -0.50 -4.74 -30.59
CA PRO A 237 -0.15 -6.00 -31.24
C PRO A 237 -0.22 -5.87 -32.77
N PHE A 238 0.33 -6.85 -33.46
CA PHE A 238 0.24 -7.00 -34.91
C PHE A 238 -0.42 -8.35 -35.18
N LEU A 239 -1.69 -8.31 -35.57
CA LEU A 239 -2.58 -9.47 -35.61
C LEU A 239 -2.35 -10.30 -36.88
N GLN A 240 -2.26 -11.61 -36.73
CA GLN A 240 -2.28 -12.61 -37.80
C GLN A 240 -3.69 -13.22 -37.95
N THR A 241 -3.90 -14.05 -38.99
CA THR A 241 -5.20 -14.72 -39.21
C THR A 241 -5.59 -15.62 -38.02
N GLY A 242 -6.66 -15.26 -37.33
CA GLY A 242 -7.20 -15.97 -36.17
C GLY A 242 -7.00 -15.22 -34.84
N ASP A 243 -6.16 -14.19 -34.81
CA ASP A 243 -5.89 -13.43 -33.58
C ASP A 243 -7.05 -12.50 -33.22
N VAL A 244 -7.20 -12.27 -31.91
CA VAL A 244 -8.17 -11.33 -31.32
C VAL A 244 -7.43 -10.45 -30.31
N PHE A 245 -7.44 -9.15 -30.54
CA PHE A 245 -7.23 -8.18 -29.46
C PHE A 245 -8.57 -7.92 -28.78
N SER A 246 -8.57 -7.82 -27.46
CA SER A 246 -9.72 -7.41 -26.65
C SER A 246 -9.26 -6.40 -25.62
N GLN A 247 -10.06 -5.34 -25.41
CA GLN A 247 -9.86 -4.38 -24.34
C GLN A 247 -11.20 -4.11 -23.66
N ARG A 248 -11.22 -4.22 -22.33
CA ARG A 248 -12.35 -3.83 -21.48
C ARG A 248 -12.32 -2.32 -21.19
N PHE A 249 -13.49 -1.72 -21.07
CA PHE A 249 -13.68 -0.31 -20.73
C PHE A 249 -14.88 -0.09 -19.81
N THR A 250 -14.75 0.83 -18.85
CA THR A 250 -15.85 1.38 -18.05
C THR A 250 -16.50 2.57 -18.79
N PRO A 251 -17.78 2.48 -19.21
CA PRO A 251 -18.48 3.59 -19.86
C PRO A 251 -18.79 4.73 -18.88
N LEU A 252 -18.68 5.99 -19.32
CA LEU A 252 -18.98 7.15 -18.47
C LEU A 252 -20.49 7.40 -18.38
N GLU A 253 -21.00 7.62 -17.16
CA GLU A 253 -22.44 7.77 -16.91
C GLU A 253 -23.07 8.88 -17.77
N GLY A 254 -24.10 8.52 -18.53
CA GLY A 254 -24.85 9.45 -19.38
C GLY A 254 -24.17 9.83 -20.70
N GLN A 255 -23.08 9.16 -21.09
CA GLN A 255 -22.36 9.45 -22.34
C GLN A 255 -22.54 8.36 -23.40
N ASP A 256 -22.65 8.77 -24.67
CA ASP A 256 -22.61 7.86 -25.82
C ASP A 256 -21.18 7.36 -26.05
N VAL A 257 -20.97 6.03 -26.09
CA VAL A 257 -19.67 5.47 -26.49
C VAL A 257 -19.52 5.52 -28.01
N LYS A 258 -18.40 6.06 -28.51
CA LYS A 258 -18.11 6.19 -29.94
C LYS A 258 -16.73 5.64 -30.23
N ILE A 259 -16.66 4.72 -31.19
CA ILE A 259 -15.46 3.93 -31.49
C ILE A 259 -15.09 4.09 -32.96
N ARG A 260 -13.80 4.32 -33.26
CA ARG A 260 -13.25 4.32 -34.62
C ARG A 260 -12.00 3.46 -34.66
N MET A 261 -11.96 2.53 -35.60
CA MET A 261 -10.79 1.70 -35.88
C MET A 261 -10.30 2.00 -37.30
N ALA A 262 -8.98 2.05 -37.49
CA ALA A 262 -8.37 2.09 -38.82
C ALA A 262 -7.14 1.19 -38.89
N PHE A 263 -6.90 0.58 -40.05
CA PHE A 263 -5.74 -0.28 -40.31
C PHE A 263 -5.21 0.01 -41.73
N PRO A 264 -3.90 -0.17 -42.02
CA PRO A 264 -3.36 0.06 -43.34
C PRO A 264 -3.54 -1.20 -44.21
N ALA A 265 -4.26 -1.09 -45.32
CA ALA A 265 -4.37 -2.19 -46.28
C ALA A 265 -3.19 -2.19 -47.27
N GLN A 266 -2.84 -3.36 -47.78
CA GLN A 266 -1.88 -3.50 -48.88
C GLN A 266 -2.39 -2.84 -50.18
N PRO A 267 -1.49 -2.34 -51.06
CA PRO A 267 -1.86 -1.76 -52.35
C PRO A 267 -2.34 -2.83 -53.34
N GLU A 268 -3.04 -2.41 -54.38
CA GLU A 268 -3.52 -3.31 -55.43
C GLU A 268 -2.35 -3.97 -56.16
N PRO A 269 -2.44 -5.28 -56.54
CA PRO A 269 -3.65 -6.11 -56.61
C PRO A 269 -3.91 -6.97 -55.36
N ALA A 270 -3.30 -6.69 -54.20
CA ALA A 270 -3.61 -7.40 -52.96
C ALA A 270 -5.10 -7.30 -52.60
N MET A 271 -5.63 -8.26 -51.86
CA MET A 271 -6.94 -8.10 -51.19
C MET A 271 -6.81 -7.16 -49.98
N ILE A 272 -7.93 -6.87 -49.33
CA ILE A 272 -7.98 -6.10 -48.08
C ILE A 272 -8.17 -7.10 -46.95
N ASP A 273 -7.47 -6.90 -45.84
CA ASP A 273 -7.51 -7.77 -44.67
C ASP A 273 -8.87 -7.62 -43.94
N ASP A 274 -9.46 -8.76 -43.57
CA ASP A 274 -10.78 -8.85 -42.93
C ASP A 274 -10.65 -8.68 -41.41
N ILE A 275 -10.42 -7.43 -41.00
CA ILE A 275 -10.29 -7.02 -39.60
C ILE A 275 -11.65 -6.54 -39.09
N GLN A 276 -12.36 -7.40 -38.34
CA GLN A 276 -13.66 -7.10 -37.76
C GLN A 276 -13.48 -6.42 -36.38
N LEU A 277 -13.87 -5.14 -36.29
CA LEU A 277 -14.21 -4.52 -35.02
C LEU A 277 -15.56 -5.08 -34.53
N ARG A 278 -15.69 -5.36 -33.23
CA ARG A 278 -16.99 -5.59 -32.56
C ARG A 278 -16.95 -5.15 -31.11
N VAL A 279 -18.12 -4.91 -30.53
CA VAL A 279 -18.28 -4.56 -29.11
C VAL A 279 -19.19 -5.58 -28.47
N LYS A 280 -18.86 -6.05 -27.27
CA LYS A 280 -19.73 -6.87 -26.41
C LYS A 280 -20.15 -6.07 -25.18
N LEU A 281 -21.37 -6.31 -24.73
CA LEU A 281 -21.87 -5.90 -23.42
C LEU A 281 -21.76 -7.07 -22.42
N GLU A 282 -21.83 -6.74 -21.14
CA GLU A 282 -21.89 -7.68 -20.00
C GLU A 282 -23.01 -8.74 -20.17
N ASP A 283 -24.15 -8.38 -20.76
CA ASP A 283 -25.29 -9.29 -20.97
C ASP A 283 -25.11 -10.29 -22.14
N GLY A 284 -23.99 -10.21 -22.88
CA GLY A 284 -23.70 -11.01 -24.06
C GLY A 284 -24.30 -10.49 -25.37
N THR A 285 -24.87 -9.28 -25.37
CA THR A 285 -25.18 -8.51 -26.58
C THR A 285 -23.90 -8.11 -27.31
N VAL A 286 -23.92 -8.17 -28.64
CA VAL A 286 -22.80 -7.85 -29.53
C VAL A 286 -23.27 -6.83 -30.56
N PHE A 287 -22.49 -5.77 -30.75
CA PHE A 287 -22.67 -4.77 -31.80
C PHE A 287 -21.57 -4.88 -32.86
N LEU A 288 -21.94 -4.67 -34.13
CA LEU A 288 -21.04 -4.70 -35.29
C LEU A 288 -21.10 -3.37 -36.06
N PRO A 289 -19.98 -2.90 -36.65
CA PRO A 289 -19.96 -1.73 -37.52
C PRO A 289 -20.99 -1.80 -38.65
N ASP A 290 -21.54 -0.63 -38.97
CA ASP A 290 -22.44 -0.38 -40.11
C ASP A 290 -23.75 -1.20 -40.13
N GLN A 291 -24.02 -1.97 -39.07
CA GLN A 291 -25.29 -2.66 -38.83
C GLN A 291 -26.23 -1.72 -38.08
N ILE A 292 -26.77 -0.70 -38.76
CA ILE A 292 -27.50 0.41 -38.13
C ILE A 292 -29.01 0.28 -38.32
N GLN A 293 -29.77 0.56 -37.25
CA GLN A 293 -31.23 0.51 -37.21
C GLN A 293 -31.88 1.80 -37.78
N ASN A 294 -33.20 1.78 -37.99
CA ASN A 294 -33.93 2.88 -38.65
C ASN A 294 -34.03 4.18 -37.81
N ASP A 295 -33.68 4.12 -36.53
CA ASP A 295 -33.54 5.25 -35.60
C ASP A 295 -32.09 5.75 -35.48
N GLY A 296 -31.13 4.97 -35.97
CA GLY A 296 -29.70 5.22 -35.87
C GLY A 296 -28.98 4.52 -34.72
N GLY A 297 -29.67 3.70 -33.93
CA GLY A 297 -29.01 2.80 -32.97
C GLY A 297 -28.24 1.68 -33.68
N PRO A 298 -27.23 1.08 -33.03
CA PRO A 298 -26.59 -0.13 -33.54
C PRO A 298 -27.55 -1.33 -33.47
N THR A 299 -27.31 -2.36 -34.29
CA THR A 299 -28.10 -3.60 -34.26
C THR A 299 -27.51 -4.56 -33.24
N ALA A 300 -28.29 -4.90 -32.21
CA ALA A 300 -27.94 -5.89 -31.20
C ALA A 300 -28.01 -7.33 -31.77
N TYR A 301 -26.94 -8.10 -31.56
CA TYR A 301 -26.87 -9.53 -31.85
C TYR A 301 -26.51 -10.31 -30.58
N PHE A 302 -27.23 -11.37 -30.23
CA PHE A 302 -26.87 -12.20 -29.07
C PHE A 302 -25.90 -13.31 -29.49
N ALA A 303 -24.73 -13.38 -28.83
CA ALA A 303 -23.64 -14.30 -29.21
C ALA A 303 -24.02 -15.79 -29.17
N ASN A 304 -25.01 -16.15 -28.35
CA ASN A 304 -25.57 -17.51 -28.25
C ASN A 304 -26.55 -17.90 -29.36
N VAL A 305 -26.99 -16.94 -30.20
CA VAL A 305 -27.88 -17.14 -31.36
C VAL A 305 -27.16 -16.88 -32.68
N VAL A 306 -26.16 -15.99 -32.68
CA VAL A 306 -25.54 -15.43 -33.90
C VAL A 306 -24.02 -15.56 -33.86
N ASP A 307 -23.46 -16.38 -34.75
CA ASP A 307 -22.02 -16.41 -35.02
C ASP A 307 -21.60 -15.20 -35.88
N THR A 308 -20.99 -14.20 -35.24
CA THR A 308 -20.50 -12.96 -35.88
C THR A 308 -19.25 -13.17 -36.74
N ASN A 309 -18.57 -14.32 -36.60
CA ASN A 309 -17.43 -14.69 -37.45
C ASN A 309 -17.88 -15.28 -38.80
N ASN A 310 -19.17 -15.60 -38.97
CA ASN A 310 -19.71 -16.18 -40.20
C ASN A 310 -19.67 -15.17 -41.36
N THR A 311 -18.63 -15.23 -42.17
CA THR A 311 -18.40 -14.33 -43.33
C THR A 311 -19.46 -14.43 -44.44
N SER A 312 -20.38 -15.40 -44.39
CA SER A 312 -21.53 -15.47 -45.30
C SER A 312 -22.77 -14.73 -44.76
N ALA A 313 -22.83 -14.48 -43.45
CA ALA A 313 -23.84 -13.62 -42.81
C ALA A 313 -23.33 -12.19 -42.62
N PHE A 314 -22.04 -12.06 -42.26
CA PHE A 314 -21.32 -10.81 -41.99
C PHE A 314 -20.11 -10.69 -42.92
N PRO A 315 -20.33 -10.39 -44.22
CA PRO A 315 -19.24 -10.25 -45.19
C PRO A 315 -18.25 -9.14 -44.79
N SER A 316 -17.00 -9.30 -45.21
CA SER A 316 -15.95 -8.28 -45.03
C SER A 316 -16.29 -6.99 -45.79
N SER A 317 -16.07 -5.83 -45.17
CA SER A 317 -16.03 -4.56 -45.90
C SER A 317 -14.70 -4.39 -46.62
N ASN A 318 -14.67 -3.56 -47.67
CA ASN A 318 -13.43 -3.07 -48.27
C ASN A 318 -12.95 -1.76 -47.62
N GLU A 319 -13.69 -1.23 -46.63
CA GLU A 319 -13.24 -0.06 -45.87
C GLU A 319 -12.11 -0.40 -44.90
N THR A 320 -11.10 0.47 -44.88
CA THR A 320 -9.92 0.36 -44.01
C THR A 320 -10.02 1.29 -42.79
N THR A 321 -11.21 1.83 -42.56
CA THR A 321 -11.61 2.61 -41.38
C THR A 321 -13.08 2.34 -41.13
N VAL A 322 -13.41 1.83 -39.95
CA VAL A 322 -14.76 1.42 -39.55
C VAL A 322 -15.08 1.96 -38.15
N GLY A 323 -16.34 1.91 -37.73
CA GLY A 323 -16.71 2.48 -36.45
C GLY A 323 -18.11 2.14 -35.97
N LEU A 324 -18.38 2.54 -34.74
CA LEU A 324 -19.62 2.29 -34.04
C LEU A 324 -19.95 3.50 -33.15
N ASN A 325 -21.24 3.78 -32.97
CA ASN A 325 -21.75 4.68 -31.95
C ASN A 325 -22.79 3.89 -31.14
N ILE A 326 -22.64 3.79 -29.83
CA ILE A 326 -23.60 3.17 -28.91
C ILE A 326 -24.20 4.31 -28.07
N PRO A 327 -25.52 4.57 -28.18
CA PRO A 327 -26.20 5.51 -27.30
C PRO A 327 -26.12 5.08 -25.84
N TRP A 328 -26.07 6.02 -24.90
CA TRP A 328 -26.12 5.69 -23.46
C TRP A 328 -27.32 4.77 -23.09
N GLU A 329 -28.46 4.93 -23.77
CA GLU A 329 -29.67 4.12 -23.52
C GLU A 329 -29.46 2.61 -23.80
N GLU A 330 -28.51 2.24 -24.66
CA GLU A 330 -28.12 0.84 -24.96
C GLU A 330 -27.00 0.32 -24.02
N LEU A 331 -26.33 1.20 -23.29
CA LEU A 331 -25.29 0.89 -22.29
C LEU A 331 -25.84 0.80 -20.86
N ASN A 332 -26.99 1.44 -20.62
CA ASN A 332 -27.62 1.60 -19.31
C ASN A 332 -28.01 0.25 -18.66
N GLY A 333 -27.07 -0.31 -17.90
CA GLY A 333 -27.20 -1.61 -17.24
C GLY A 333 -26.00 -2.55 -17.44
N SER A 334 -24.99 -2.18 -18.25
CA SER A 334 -23.68 -2.84 -18.28
C SER A 334 -22.66 -2.01 -17.51
N SER A 335 -21.89 -2.67 -16.64
CA SER A 335 -20.78 -2.09 -15.88
C SER A 335 -19.53 -1.88 -16.75
N TYR A 336 -19.35 -2.70 -17.78
CA TYR A 336 -18.26 -2.61 -18.74
C TYR A 336 -18.72 -2.91 -20.18
N ILE A 337 -17.83 -2.60 -21.14
CA ILE A 337 -17.89 -3.11 -22.51
C ILE A 337 -16.55 -3.73 -22.90
N ASP A 338 -16.60 -4.83 -23.66
CA ASP A 338 -15.41 -5.44 -24.25
C ASP A 338 -15.34 -5.08 -25.74
N VAL A 339 -14.32 -4.33 -26.16
CA VAL A 339 -14.09 -3.95 -27.56
C VAL A 339 -13.05 -4.88 -28.16
N GLU A 340 -13.47 -5.68 -29.14
CA GLU A 340 -12.63 -6.68 -29.80
C GLU A 340 -12.25 -6.27 -31.23
N VAL A 341 -10.99 -6.51 -31.58
CA VAL A 341 -10.46 -6.40 -32.94
C VAL A 341 -10.02 -7.79 -33.40
N VAL A 342 -10.77 -8.35 -34.34
CA VAL A 342 -10.69 -9.76 -34.75
C VAL A 342 -10.11 -9.86 -36.16
N ALA A 343 -8.94 -10.46 -36.28
CA ALA A 343 -8.29 -10.69 -37.57
C ALA A 343 -8.84 -11.97 -38.23
N ARG A 344 -10.06 -11.88 -38.79
CA ARG A 344 -10.75 -13.03 -39.42
C ARG A 344 -9.98 -13.59 -40.61
N PHE A 345 -9.30 -12.71 -41.37
CA PHE A 345 -8.33 -13.08 -42.40
C PHE A 345 -7.33 -11.96 -42.64
N VAL A 346 -6.04 -12.26 -42.55
CA VAL A 346 -4.92 -11.41 -42.98
C VAL A 346 -4.26 -12.07 -44.17
N GLN A 347 -3.97 -11.32 -45.23
CA GLN A 347 -3.42 -11.90 -46.45
C GLN A 347 -2.00 -12.45 -46.19
N PRO A 348 -1.74 -13.76 -46.42
CA PRO A 348 -0.43 -14.34 -46.11
C PRO A 348 0.64 -13.82 -47.08
N GLY A 349 1.62 -13.09 -46.54
CA GLY A 349 2.85 -12.72 -47.22
C GLY A 349 3.89 -13.83 -47.26
N GLY A 350 5.06 -13.53 -47.84
CA GLY A 350 6.22 -14.44 -47.86
C GLY A 350 6.94 -14.58 -46.51
N ASN A 351 6.72 -13.66 -45.57
CA ASN A 351 7.49 -13.55 -44.32
C ASN A 351 6.56 -13.58 -43.09
N GLN A 352 6.68 -14.65 -42.30
CA GLN A 352 5.84 -14.90 -41.13
C GLN A 352 6.17 -13.93 -39.98
N GLY A 353 5.13 -13.34 -39.38
CA GLY A 353 5.23 -12.37 -38.29
C GLY A 353 5.71 -10.97 -38.73
N ALA A 354 5.91 -10.74 -40.03
CA ALA A 354 6.28 -9.44 -40.57
C ALA A 354 5.04 -8.59 -40.87
N VAL A 355 5.22 -7.27 -40.90
CA VAL A 355 4.19 -6.29 -41.28
C VAL A 355 4.50 -5.66 -42.64
N GLY A 356 3.46 -5.20 -43.35
CA GLY A 356 3.60 -4.46 -44.61
C GLY A 356 3.32 -5.29 -45.86
N LEU A 357 4.12 -5.09 -46.92
CA LEU A 357 3.80 -5.57 -48.28
C LEU A 357 3.98 -7.07 -48.52
N ASP A 358 4.83 -7.73 -47.73
CA ASP A 358 5.16 -9.16 -47.86
C ASP A 358 5.13 -9.86 -46.48
N GLY A 359 4.37 -9.29 -45.55
CA GLY A 359 4.09 -9.83 -44.22
C GLY A 359 2.72 -10.48 -44.13
N ASP A 360 2.46 -11.20 -43.04
CA ASP A 360 1.17 -11.85 -42.72
C ASP A 360 0.54 -11.35 -41.40
N ALA A 361 1.08 -10.25 -40.83
CA ALA A 361 0.56 -9.56 -39.66
C ALA A 361 0.19 -8.09 -39.97
N VAL A 362 -0.89 -7.58 -39.35
CA VAL A 362 -1.35 -6.19 -39.51
C VAL A 362 -1.64 -5.53 -38.16
N GLY A 363 -1.18 -4.29 -38.01
CA GLY A 363 -1.46 -3.44 -36.85
C GLY A 363 -2.65 -2.54 -37.12
N PHE A 364 -3.29 -2.06 -36.06
CA PHE A 364 -4.43 -1.17 -36.14
C PHE A 364 -4.25 0.03 -35.22
N ALA A 365 -5.06 1.06 -35.43
CA ALA A 365 -5.28 2.11 -34.45
C ALA A 365 -6.76 2.14 -34.08
N LEU A 366 -7.03 2.37 -32.80
CA LEU A 366 -8.36 2.32 -32.20
C LEU A 366 -8.53 3.57 -31.32
N VAL A 367 -9.63 4.27 -31.50
CA VAL A 367 -10.03 5.44 -30.70
C VAL A 367 -11.39 5.14 -30.11
N VAL A 368 -11.50 5.22 -28.78
CA VAL A 368 -12.73 5.00 -28.02
C VAL A 368 -13.00 6.26 -27.21
N LYS A 369 -14.22 6.81 -27.33
CA LYS A 369 -14.66 8.01 -26.63
C LYS A 369 -15.95 7.74 -25.85
N GLY A 370 -16.10 8.35 -24.67
CA GLY A 370 -17.23 8.11 -23.77
C GLY A 370 -16.98 7.01 -22.73
N VAL A 371 -15.71 6.63 -22.53
CA VAL A 371 -15.23 5.67 -21.53
C VAL A 371 -14.21 6.35 -20.63
N ASP A 372 -14.01 5.86 -19.41
CA ASP A 372 -12.84 6.28 -18.64
C ASP A 372 -11.57 5.72 -19.30
N ARG A 373 -10.60 6.60 -19.54
CA ARG A 373 -9.32 6.26 -20.16
C ARG A 373 -8.39 5.49 -19.22
N ASP A 374 -8.40 5.83 -17.93
CA ASP A 374 -7.42 5.37 -16.92
C ASP A 374 -8.10 4.56 -15.80
N SER A 375 -9.28 3.99 -16.08
CA SER A 375 -10.03 3.12 -15.16
C SER A 375 -9.28 1.80 -14.91
N ALA A 376 -8.69 1.67 -13.72
CA ALA A 376 -8.06 0.45 -13.25
C ALA A 376 -9.05 -0.65 -12.84
N ASP A 377 -10.37 -0.38 -12.83
CA ASP A 377 -11.47 -1.27 -12.39
C ASP A 377 -11.32 -2.74 -12.85
N TYR A 378 -10.90 -2.95 -14.10
CA TYR A 378 -10.73 -4.27 -14.70
C TYR A 378 -9.29 -4.55 -15.14
N LEU A 379 -8.34 -3.97 -14.42
CA LEU A 379 -7.00 -4.51 -14.30
C LEU A 379 -6.94 -5.49 -13.11
N ASP A 380 -5.75 -6.05 -12.95
CA ASP A 380 -5.32 -7.13 -12.07
C ASP A 380 -3.86 -6.70 -11.78
N ASP A 381 -3.67 -5.93 -10.71
CA ASP A 381 -2.46 -5.09 -10.53
C ASP A 381 -1.25 -5.85 -9.91
N ASP A 382 -1.47 -7.06 -9.42
CA ASP A 382 -0.52 -8.03 -8.82
C ASP A 382 -0.47 -9.39 -9.57
N ASP A 383 -1.18 -9.51 -10.69
CA ASP A 383 -1.39 -10.71 -11.53
C ASP A 383 -2.17 -11.85 -10.80
N ASP A 384 -2.81 -11.59 -9.67
CA ASP A 384 -3.52 -12.57 -8.84
C ASP A 384 -4.60 -13.37 -9.62
N GLY A 385 -5.45 -12.68 -10.39
CA GLY A 385 -6.51 -13.26 -11.21
C GLY A 385 -7.94 -12.95 -10.78
N VAL A 386 -8.14 -12.29 -9.63
CA VAL A 386 -9.27 -11.39 -9.37
C VAL A 386 -9.01 -10.06 -10.14
N VAL A 387 -9.97 -9.13 -10.15
CA VAL A 387 -9.81 -7.81 -10.78
C VAL A 387 -10.13 -6.70 -9.80
N ASN A 388 -9.41 -5.58 -9.89
CA ASN A 388 -9.38 -4.46 -8.91
C ASN A 388 -10.75 -3.86 -8.45
N ILE A 389 -11.87 -4.20 -9.09
CA ILE A 389 -13.25 -3.81 -8.70
C ILE A 389 -14.07 -4.93 -8.02
N GLU A 390 -13.66 -6.18 -8.20
CA GLU A 390 -14.18 -7.37 -7.50
C GLU A 390 -13.28 -7.78 -6.31
N ASP A 391 -12.08 -7.18 -6.26
CA ASP A 391 -10.97 -7.40 -5.33
C ASP A 391 -10.98 -6.43 -4.12
N ASN A 392 -10.75 -6.95 -2.92
CA ASN A 392 -10.65 -6.21 -1.65
C ASN A 392 -9.22 -5.78 -1.29
N CYS A 393 -8.19 -6.42 -1.84
CA CYS A 393 -6.76 -6.17 -1.60
C CYS A 393 -5.93 -5.95 -2.89
N PRO A 394 -6.21 -4.94 -3.77
CA PRO A 394 -5.63 -4.84 -5.14
C PRO A 394 -4.16 -4.38 -5.24
N ALA A 395 -3.28 -5.00 -4.45
CA ALA A 395 -1.83 -4.93 -4.49
C ALA A 395 -1.18 -6.15 -3.77
N GLU A 396 -1.91 -7.24 -3.56
CA GLU A 396 -1.53 -8.41 -2.76
C GLU A 396 -1.82 -9.72 -3.51
N ASP A 397 -0.75 -10.47 -3.81
CA ASP A 397 -0.80 -11.73 -4.58
C ASP A 397 -1.43 -12.89 -3.78
N ALA A 398 -2.76 -12.99 -3.80
CA ALA A 398 -3.52 -13.94 -2.98
C ALA A 398 -3.59 -15.38 -3.52
N ARG A 399 -3.12 -15.63 -4.76
CA ARG A 399 -3.09 -16.94 -5.48
C ARG A 399 -2.66 -18.20 -4.72
N LEU A 400 -2.04 -18.05 -3.55
CA LEU A 400 -1.60 -19.17 -2.71
C LEU A 400 -2.65 -19.65 -1.71
N ASP A 401 -3.52 -18.76 -1.22
CA ASP A 401 -4.49 -19.02 -0.15
C ASP A 401 -5.66 -18.01 -0.19
N ASP A 402 -6.42 -18.05 -1.29
CA ASP A 402 -7.72 -17.39 -1.47
C ASP A 402 -8.79 -18.49 -1.74
N HIS A 403 -9.68 -18.73 -0.78
CA HIS A 403 -10.72 -19.75 -0.87
C HIS A 403 -12.13 -19.24 -1.20
N ASP A 404 -12.39 -17.93 -1.10
CA ASP A 404 -13.73 -17.35 -1.31
C ASP A 404 -13.83 -16.38 -2.53
N ASN A 405 -12.67 -16.08 -3.14
CA ASN A 405 -12.45 -15.28 -4.35
C ASN A 405 -12.69 -13.78 -4.18
N ASP A 406 -12.12 -13.18 -3.13
CA ASP A 406 -12.17 -11.74 -2.85
C ASP A 406 -10.85 -10.97 -3.07
N GLY A 407 -9.76 -11.65 -3.43
CA GLY A 407 -8.45 -11.03 -3.75
C GLY A 407 -7.54 -10.75 -2.54
N CYS A 408 -7.98 -11.03 -1.30
CA CYS A 408 -7.11 -11.03 -0.12
C CYS A 408 -6.61 -12.45 0.20
N LEU A 409 -5.50 -12.58 0.93
CA LEU A 409 -5.13 -13.86 1.55
C LEU A 409 -6.08 -14.17 2.71
N ASP A 410 -6.54 -15.42 2.82
CA ASP A 410 -7.46 -15.88 3.86
C ASP A 410 -6.88 -15.65 5.28
N ASP A 411 -7.75 -15.19 6.18
CA ASP A 411 -7.53 -14.99 7.62
C ASP A 411 -8.74 -15.62 8.36
N ASP A 412 -8.55 -16.81 8.95
CA ASP A 412 -9.66 -17.67 9.42
C ASP A 412 -10.20 -17.26 10.81
N ASP A 413 -9.46 -16.44 11.59
CA ASP A 413 -9.85 -15.97 12.94
C ASP A 413 -9.88 -14.44 13.15
N GLN A 414 -9.32 -13.66 12.22
CA GLN A 414 -9.39 -12.19 12.08
C GLN A 414 -8.44 -11.37 12.97
N ASP A 415 -7.24 -11.89 13.26
CA ASP A 415 -6.16 -11.15 13.95
C ASP A 415 -5.35 -10.19 13.03
N ALA A 416 -5.52 -10.30 11.70
CA ALA A 416 -4.82 -9.60 10.62
C ALA A 416 -3.43 -10.15 10.21
N ILE A 417 -3.10 -11.40 10.54
CA ILE A 417 -1.97 -12.16 9.99
C ILE A 417 -2.52 -13.33 9.16
N PRO A 418 -2.40 -13.31 7.81
CA PRO A 418 -3.02 -14.34 6.97
C PRO A 418 -2.51 -15.76 7.25
N ASN A 419 -3.38 -16.75 7.05
CA ASN A 419 -3.20 -18.19 7.37
C ASN A 419 -1.90 -18.83 6.82
N LEU A 420 -1.31 -18.23 5.79
CA LEU A 420 -0.07 -18.66 5.14
C LEU A 420 1.20 -18.25 5.91
N PHE A 421 1.11 -17.24 6.77
CA PHE A 421 2.21 -16.65 7.55
C PHE A 421 2.09 -16.88 9.06
N ASP A 422 0.88 -17.19 9.53
CA ASP A 422 0.53 -17.52 10.90
C ASP A 422 0.90 -18.99 11.27
N ASP A 423 1.52 -19.20 12.44
CA ASP A 423 1.89 -20.52 13.01
C ASP A 423 0.74 -21.14 13.86
N CYS A 424 -0.32 -20.37 14.15
CA CYS A 424 -1.52 -20.67 14.95
C CYS A 424 -2.95 -20.55 14.29
N PRO A 425 -3.22 -20.69 12.95
CA PRO A 425 -4.49 -20.31 12.25
C PRO A 425 -5.84 -20.79 12.80
N SER A 426 -6.29 -20.21 13.91
CA SER A 426 -7.55 -20.46 14.65
C SER A 426 -7.59 -19.82 16.07
N GLU A 427 -6.64 -18.95 16.42
CA GLU A 427 -6.43 -18.38 17.77
C GLU A 427 -6.15 -16.86 17.75
N ASP A 428 -7.18 -16.06 17.39
CA ASP A 428 -7.28 -14.59 17.51
C ASP A 428 -6.31 -13.97 18.54
N ALA A 429 -5.24 -13.37 18.01
CA ALA A 429 -4.19 -12.71 18.75
C ALA A 429 -4.23 -11.17 18.63
N GLU A 430 -5.38 -10.54 18.27
CA GLU A 430 -5.46 -9.09 17.96
C GLU A 430 -4.89 -8.22 19.10
N GLY A 431 -3.70 -7.66 18.89
CA GLY A 431 -3.02 -6.79 19.85
C GLY A 431 -2.33 -7.51 21.02
N PHE A 432 -2.20 -8.84 20.96
CA PHE A 432 -1.47 -9.67 21.91
C PHE A 432 -0.29 -10.45 21.29
N ASP A 433 -0.10 -10.40 19.97
CA ASP A 433 1.17 -10.74 19.32
C ASP A 433 2.08 -9.48 19.21
N GLN A 434 3.31 -9.55 19.75
CA GLN A 434 4.36 -8.53 19.58
C GLN A 434 5.46 -8.95 18.59
N ASN A 435 5.42 -10.18 18.11
CA ASN A 435 6.48 -10.84 17.35
C ASN A 435 6.13 -11.07 15.87
N GLU A 436 4.85 -10.94 15.51
CA GLU A 436 4.28 -11.04 14.15
C GLU A 436 4.38 -12.48 13.60
N ASP A 437 3.92 -13.47 14.39
CA ASP A 437 3.79 -14.90 14.03
C ASP A 437 2.37 -15.50 14.19
N GLY A 438 1.37 -14.69 14.60
CA GLY A 438 -0.05 -15.08 14.68
C GLY A 438 -0.43 -15.90 15.92
N CYS A 439 0.53 -16.18 16.81
CA CYS A 439 0.29 -16.83 18.08
C CYS A 439 0.18 -15.82 19.24
N LEU A 440 -0.63 -16.16 20.25
CA LEU A 440 -0.69 -15.39 21.49
C LEU A 440 0.65 -15.44 22.27
N ASP A 441 1.27 -14.27 22.51
CA ASP A 441 2.49 -14.19 23.33
C ASP A 441 2.25 -14.59 24.80
N ASP A 442 3.34 -15.08 25.42
CA ASP A 442 3.53 -15.29 26.85
C ASP A 442 4.76 -14.45 27.26
N SER A 443 4.53 -13.17 27.62
CA SER A 443 5.58 -12.15 27.76
C SER A 443 6.59 -12.42 28.88
N ASP A 444 6.24 -13.23 29.89
CA ASP A 444 7.12 -13.54 31.02
C ASP A 444 7.54 -15.02 31.15
N GLY A 445 6.79 -15.93 30.51
CA GLY A 445 7.06 -17.37 30.44
C GLY A 445 6.30 -18.22 31.47
N ASP A 446 5.23 -17.73 32.11
CA ASP A 446 4.50 -18.44 33.16
C ASP A 446 3.51 -19.53 32.67
N THR A 447 3.32 -19.62 31.35
CA THR A 447 2.37 -20.48 30.62
C THR A 447 0.92 -20.02 30.60
N VAL A 448 0.66 -18.75 30.90
CA VAL A 448 -0.61 -18.04 30.66
C VAL A 448 -0.37 -16.91 29.65
N SER A 449 -1.13 -16.89 28.56
CA SER A 449 -0.99 -15.89 27.49
C SER A 449 -1.42 -14.49 27.92
N ASP A 450 -0.78 -13.47 27.33
CA ASP A 450 -0.95 -12.04 27.65
C ASP A 450 -2.41 -11.55 27.58
N ASN A 451 -3.27 -12.22 26.80
CA ASN A 451 -4.69 -11.90 26.66
C ASN A 451 -5.57 -12.30 27.87
N ILE A 452 -5.07 -13.19 28.74
CA ILE A 452 -5.76 -13.66 29.95
C ILE A 452 -4.91 -13.58 31.23
N ASP A 453 -3.63 -13.24 31.14
CA ASP A 453 -2.83 -12.81 32.29
C ASP A 453 -3.36 -11.49 32.91
N ALA A 454 -3.10 -11.32 34.20
CA ALA A 454 -3.32 -10.09 34.95
C ALA A 454 -2.12 -9.68 35.84
N CYS A 455 -0.99 -10.39 35.79
CA CYS A 455 0.11 -10.31 36.74
C CYS A 455 1.47 -10.85 36.19
N GLU A 456 2.41 -9.97 35.80
CA GLU A 456 3.81 -10.35 35.56
C GLU A 456 4.42 -11.21 36.71
N THR A 457 4.79 -12.48 36.46
CA THR A 457 5.34 -13.44 37.43
C THR A 457 6.82 -13.86 37.16
N PRO A 458 7.82 -13.03 37.54
CA PRO A 458 9.23 -13.26 37.22
C PRO A 458 9.94 -14.43 37.96
N ASP A 459 9.22 -15.33 38.66
CA ASP A 459 9.76 -16.55 39.27
C ASP A 459 8.94 -17.78 38.84
N LEU A 460 9.19 -18.19 37.61
CA LEU A 460 8.67 -19.39 36.92
C LEU A 460 8.94 -20.74 37.64
N THR A 461 9.50 -20.73 38.86
CA THR A 461 9.60 -21.91 39.71
C THR A 461 8.39 -22.11 40.62
N TRP A 462 7.50 -21.11 40.71
CA TRP A 462 6.23 -21.19 41.44
C TRP A 462 5.04 -21.42 40.50
N PRO A 463 4.04 -22.24 40.90
CA PRO A 463 2.86 -22.46 40.08
C PRO A 463 1.91 -21.25 40.17
N VAL A 464 1.53 -20.76 39.00
CA VAL A 464 0.56 -19.68 38.81
C VAL A 464 -0.88 -20.18 38.82
N ASN A 465 -1.84 -19.25 38.87
CA ASN A 465 -3.26 -19.55 38.70
C ASN A 465 -3.72 -19.29 37.24
N GLY A 466 -4.98 -19.56 36.89
CA GLY A 466 -5.48 -19.40 35.52
C GLY A 466 -5.69 -17.96 35.04
N THR A 467 -4.92 -17.00 35.58
CA THR A 467 -4.82 -15.57 35.18
C THR A 467 -3.41 -15.04 35.47
N GLY A 468 -2.38 -15.90 35.36
CA GLY A 468 -0.95 -15.71 35.68
C GLY A 468 -0.59 -15.37 37.14
N CYS A 469 -1.46 -14.68 37.89
CA CYS A 469 -1.15 -14.29 39.27
C CYS A 469 -0.80 -15.50 40.17
N TYR A 470 0.23 -15.34 41.00
CA TYR A 470 0.55 -16.28 42.08
C TYR A 470 -0.67 -16.54 43.01
N PRO A 471 -0.73 -17.71 43.68
CA PRO A 471 -1.72 -17.99 44.72
C PRO A 471 -1.73 -16.91 45.83
N LEU A 472 -2.92 -16.58 46.32
CA LEU A 472 -3.11 -15.57 47.37
C LEU A 472 -2.57 -16.05 48.73
N ASP A 473 -1.52 -15.37 49.20
CA ASP A 473 -0.97 -15.42 50.57
C ASP A 473 -2.01 -14.96 51.61
N GLN A 474 -2.15 -15.68 52.72
CA GLN A 474 -3.00 -15.28 53.85
C GLN A 474 -2.18 -15.07 55.11
N VAL A 475 -2.15 -13.83 55.63
CA VAL A 475 -1.35 -13.52 56.82
C VAL A 475 -1.81 -14.32 58.07
N PRO A 476 -0.95 -15.17 58.66
CA PRO A 476 -1.33 -16.04 59.77
C PRO A 476 -1.75 -15.26 61.03
N MET A 477 -2.73 -15.78 61.77
CA MET A 477 -3.32 -15.09 62.93
C MET A 477 -2.92 -15.70 64.28
N LEU A 478 -2.06 -15.00 65.04
CA LEU A 478 -1.67 -15.42 66.39
C LEU A 478 -2.72 -15.03 67.45
N THR A 479 -3.24 -16.04 68.15
CA THR A 479 -4.12 -15.92 69.32
C THR A 479 -3.40 -16.40 70.58
N VAL A 480 -3.35 -15.57 71.63
CA VAL A 480 -2.82 -15.98 72.94
C VAL A 480 -3.87 -16.80 73.68
N LEU A 481 -3.51 -18.03 74.05
CA LEU A 481 -4.36 -18.97 74.78
C LEU A 481 -4.16 -18.88 76.30
N LEU A 482 -2.94 -18.58 76.74
CA LEU A 482 -2.57 -18.46 78.15
C LEU A 482 -1.42 -17.45 78.30
N ALA A 483 -1.55 -16.53 79.25
CA ALA A 483 -0.49 -15.66 79.73
C ALA A 483 -0.80 -15.23 81.18
N PRO A 484 0.19 -14.72 81.94
CA PRO A 484 -0.08 -14.10 83.25
C PRO A 484 -1.00 -12.88 83.11
N GLU A 485 -2.00 -12.74 83.98
CA GLU A 485 -2.90 -11.59 84.00
C GLU A 485 -2.13 -10.25 84.13
N PRO A 486 -2.53 -9.16 83.46
CA PRO A 486 -1.88 -7.86 83.59
C PRO A 486 -1.85 -7.36 85.05
N SER A 487 -0.72 -6.76 85.45
CA SER A 487 -0.42 -6.40 86.85
C SER A 487 -0.39 -7.56 87.86
N ALA A 488 -0.32 -8.83 87.41
CA ALA A 488 -0.12 -9.96 88.32
C ALA A 488 1.20 -9.88 89.09
N VAL A 489 1.20 -10.47 90.28
CA VAL A 489 2.43 -10.73 91.05
C VAL A 489 2.92 -12.12 90.65
N LEU A 490 4.17 -12.23 90.22
CA LEU A 490 4.77 -13.48 89.75
C LEU A 490 5.49 -14.20 90.90
N ASP A 491 4.95 -15.32 91.37
CA ASP A 491 5.50 -16.10 92.49
C ASP A 491 5.75 -17.59 92.19
N GLY A 492 6.01 -17.92 90.92
CA GLY A 492 6.43 -19.27 90.51
C GLY A 492 6.62 -19.47 89.01
N GLU A 493 5.82 -20.38 88.44
CA GLU A 493 5.85 -20.82 87.05
C GLU A 493 5.16 -19.80 86.12
N ILE A 494 5.87 -19.34 85.09
CA ILE A 494 5.35 -18.46 84.05
C ILE A 494 5.13 -19.31 82.80
N ILE A 495 3.88 -19.42 82.34
CA ILE A 495 3.53 -20.12 81.10
C ILE A 495 2.89 -19.10 80.15
N VAL A 496 3.38 -19.09 78.91
CA VAL A 496 2.79 -18.37 77.78
C VAL A 496 2.49 -19.36 76.69
N ALA A 497 1.23 -19.50 76.29
CA ALA A 497 0.80 -20.40 75.23
C ALA A 497 -0.06 -19.67 74.21
N TRP A 498 0.06 -20.05 72.94
CA TRP A 498 -0.62 -19.43 71.81
C TRP A 498 -1.04 -20.49 70.80
N ALA A 499 -1.95 -20.11 69.91
CA ALA A 499 -2.22 -20.80 68.65
C ALA A 499 -2.02 -19.81 67.50
N VAL A 500 -1.51 -20.32 66.38
CA VAL A 500 -1.57 -19.66 65.08
C VAL A 500 -2.64 -20.41 64.28
N ASP A 501 -3.65 -19.66 63.82
CA ASP A 501 -4.68 -20.15 62.91
C ASP A 501 -4.43 -19.51 61.54
N ASP A 502 -4.55 -20.30 60.49
CA ASP A 502 -4.01 -19.94 59.17
C ASP A 502 -4.71 -20.67 58.01
N GLY A 503 -4.77 -20.03 56.85
CA GLY A 503 -5.63 -20.41 55.73
C GLY A 503 -5.01 -21.37 54.72
N ASP A 504 -3.71 -21.20 54.44
CA ASP A 504 -2.91 -21.95 53.47
C ASP A 504 -1.85 -22.84 54.14
N ASN A 505 -1.51 -22.60 55.42
CA ASN A 505 -0.55 -23.32 56.27
C ASN A 505 0.91 -22.93 56.03
N ASP A 506 1.15 -21.63 56.14
CA ASP A 506 2.47 -21.06 56.27
C ASP A 506 3.26 -21.63 57.45
N GLY A 507 4.56 -21.83 57.24
CA GLY A 507 5.49 -21.99 58.34
C GLY A 507 5.73 -20.66 59.04
N TYR A 508 5.78 -20.63 60.36
CA TYR A 508 5.95 -19.40 61.15
C TYR A 508 7.01 -19.56 62.24
N GLU A 509 7.58 -18.44 62.70
CA GLU A 509 8.41 -18.36 63.90
C GLU A 509 7.79 -17.40 64.93
N VAL A 510 7.62 -17.85 66.17
CA VAL A 510 7.13 -17.06 67.30
C VAL A 510 8.25 -16.89 68.34
N ALA A 511 8.53 -15.64 68.70
CA ALA A 511 9.44 -15.26 69.77
C ALA A 511 8.65 -14.62 70.94
N VAL A 512 8.75 -15.19 72.14
CA VAL A 512 8.16 -14.67 73.37
C VAL A 512 9.25 -14.08 74.26
N GLU A 513 9.18 -12.78 74.52
CA GLU A 513 10.19 -12.00 75.23
C GLU A 513 9.66 -11.46 76.58
N PHE A 514 10.43 -11.62 77.66
CA PHE A 514 10.15 -11.04 78.98
C PHE A 514 11.03 -9.80 79.19
N ILE A 515 10.42 -8.61 79.24
CA ILE A 515 11.11 -7.33 79.04
C ILE A 515 10.90 -6.38 80.23
N SER A 516 11.97 -5.68 80.66
CA SER A 516 11.91 -4.62 81.67
C SER A 516 11.25 -3.34 81.15
N GLN A 517 10.32 -2.76 81.91
CA GLN A 517 9.59 -1.53 81.56
C GLN A 517 10.32 -0.24 82.02
N GLN A 518 11.66 -0.24 82.10
CA GLN A 518 12.47 0.94 82.45
C GLN A 518 12.95 1.72 81.21
N GLU A 519 13.64 2.85 81.43
CA GLU A 519 14.18 3.75 80.38
C GLU A 519 15.09 3.03 79.35
N SER A 520 15.69 1.89 79.72
CA SER A 520 16.24 0.93 78.76
C SER A 520 15.43 -0.38 78.79
N ARG A 521 14.62 -0.60 77.75
CA ARG A 521 13.95 -1.89 77.48
C ARG A 521 15.02 -2.96 77.29
N ILE A 522 15.16 -3.84 78.28
CA ILE A 522 16.09 -4.97 78.27
C ILE A 522 15.25 -6.24 78.37
N THR A 523 15.39 -7.12 77.39
CA THR A 523 14.89 -8.49 77.42
C THR A 523 15.74 -9.31 78.41
N LEU A 524 15.09 -9.98 79.36
CA LEU A 524 15.74 -10.84 80.36
C LEU A 524 15.67 -12.31 79.96
N LEU A 525 14.57 -12.72 79.35
CA LEU A 525 14.33 -14.07 78.85
C LEU A 525 13.67 -13.97 77.48
N SER A 526 14.02 -14.89 76.58
CA SER A 526 13.43 -15.03 75.26
C SER A 526 13.30 -16.51 74.95
N CYS A 527 12.25 -16.88 74.23
CA CYS A 527 11.92 -18.24 73.83
C CYS A 527 11.39 -18.21 72.40
N VAL A 528 12.01 -18.97 71.51
CA VAL A 528 11.71 -18.98 70.07
C VAL A 528 11.20 -20.37 69.67
N TYR A 529 10.14 -20.39 68.88
CA TYR A 529 9.44 -21.60 68.44
C TYR A 529 9.07 -21.46 66.96
N GLY A 530 9.64 -22.32 66.12
CA GLY A 530 9.31 -22.41 64.70
C GLY A 530 8.42 -23.62 64.38
N ALA A 531 7.46 -23.44 63.47
CA ALA A 531 6.61 -24.48 62.91
C ALA A 531 6.60 -24.42 61.37
N GLN A 532 5.98 -25.40 60.72
CA GLN A 532 5.86 -25.50 59.25
C GLN A 532 4.40 -25.67 58.79
N GLU A 533 3.45 -25.67 59.72
CA GLU A 533 2.00 -25.81 59.54
C GLU A 533 1.32 -25.06 60.71
N ALA A 534 0.05 -24.67 60.56
CA ALA A 534 -0.74 -24.02 61.61
C ALA A 534 -0.80 -24.87 62.91
N GLY A 535 -0.74 -24.23 64.09
CA GLY A 535 -0.64 -24.99 65.33
C GLY A 535 -0.50 -24.19 66.62
N SER A 536 -0.31 -24.90 67.74
CA SER A 536 -0.14 -24.29 69.06
C SER A 536 1.26 -24.49 69.63
N GLY A 537 1.79 -23.42 70.23
CA GLY A 537 3.10 -23.40 70.88
C GLY A 537 3.00 -22.91 72.32
N GLN A 538 4.03 -23.20 73.11
CA GLN A 538 4.15 -22.69 74.48
C GLN A 538 5.60 -22.45 74.88
N CYS A 539 5.81 -21.41 75.69
CA CYS A 539 7.03 -21.07 76.37
C CYS A 539 6.80 -21.09 77.89
N GLN A 540 7.79 -21.56 78.64
CA GLN A 540 7.70 -21.75 80.09
C GLN A 540 9.00 -21.33 80.77
N TRP A 541 8.89 -20.65 81.91
CA TRP A 541 10.03 -20.26 82.75
C TRP A 541 9.68 -20.32 84.24
N THR A 542 10.69 -20.52 85.09
CA THR A 542 10.52 -20.78 86.52
C THR A 542 11.25 -19.75 87.36
N LEU A 543 10.52 -18.98 88.18
CA LEU A 543 11.12 -18.08 89.17
C LEU A 543 11.51 -18.85 90.45
N PRO A 544 12.68 -18.56 91.06
CA PRO A 544 13.73 -17.64 90.61
C PRO A 544 14.79 -18.30 89.69
N ASP A 545 14.79 -19.63 89.59
CA ASP A 545 15.95 -20.44 89.19
C ASP A 545 16.44 -20.20 87.75
N GLU A 546 15.55 -19.81 86.83
CA GLU A 546 15.88 -19.60 85.41
C GLU A 546 16.09 -18.12 85.05
N PHE A 547 15.89 -17.19 86.00
CA PHE A 547 15.99 -15.75 85.74
C PHE A 547 17.44 -15.22 85.86
N PRO A 548 17.90 -14.33 84.95
CA PRO A 548 19.26 -13.79 85.03
C PRO A 548 19.49 -12.96 86.31
N PRO A 549 20.65 -13.04 86.98
CA PRO A 549 20.91 -12.45 88.30
C PRO A 549 20.94 -10.91 88.36
N PHE A 550 20.51 -10.23 87.28
CA PHE A 550 20.30 -8.79 87.19
C PHE A 550 18.82 -8.39 87.10
N TYR A 551 17.87 -9.34 87.19
CA TYR A 551 16.48 -8.99 87.49
C TYR A 551 16.38 -8.33 88.86
N LYS A 552 15.36 -7.48 89.07
CA LYS A 552 15.19 -6.72 90.31
C LYS A 552 13.78 -6.92 90.85
N ALA A 553 13.68 -7.57 92.00
CA ALA A 553 12.42 -7.67 92.72
C ALA A 553 11.88 -6.26 93.07
N GLY A 554 10.59 -6.05 92.84
CA GLY A 554 9.90 -4.75 92.98
C GLY A 554 9.82 -3.89 91.71
N GLU A 555 10.46 -4.28 90.60
CA GLU A 555 10.28 -3.62 89.30
C GLU A 555 9.16 -4.27 88.47
N ARG A 556 8.75 -3.58 87.39
CA ARG A 556 7.65 -3.99 86.49
C ARG A 556 8.16 -4.48 85.13
N TYR A 557 7.51 -5.53 84.65
CA TYR A 557 7.88 -6.26 83.45
C TYR A 557 6.67 -6.46 82.51
N ALA A 558 6.97 -6.73 81.25
CA ALA A 558 6.00 -7.09 80.22
C ALA A 558 6.39 -8.40 79.52
N LEU A 559 5.40 -9.06 78.92
CA LEU A 559 5.56 -10.17 78.00
C LEU A 559 5.13 -9.71 76.61
N GLU A 560 6.07 -9.64 75.69
CA GLU A 560 5.88 -9.24 74.29
C GLU A 560 6.05 -10.49 73.41
N ILE A 561 5.03 -10.82 72.62
CA ILE A 561 5.08 -11.90 71.62
C ILE A 561 5.27 -11.24 70.26
N THR A 562 6.28 -11.69 69.53
CA THR A 562 6.48 -11.40 68.11
C THR A 562 6.23 -12.68 67.31
N MET A 563 5.57 -12.57 66.16
CA MET A 563 5.49 -13.64 65.15
C MET A 563 5.97 -13.09 63.81
N GLN A 564 6.62 -13.95 63.03
CA GLN A 564 6.97 -13.72 61.63
C GLN A 564 6.54 -14.94 60.82
N THR A 565 6.00 -14.74 59.61
CA THR A 565 5.90 -15.84 58.64
C THR A 565 7.31 -16.25 58.18
N THR A 566 7.43 -17.47 57.67
CA THR A 566 8.60 -18.01 56.98
C THR A 566 8.28 -18.43 55.53
N ASN A 567 7.15 -17.94 54.98
CA ASN A 567 6.77 -18.13 53.58
C ASN A 567 7.90 -17.71 52.64
N ARG A 568 7.90 -18.31 51.46
CA ARG A 568 8.82 -18.03 50.36
C ARG A 568 8.11 -17.91 49.02
N SER A 569 6.78 -17.85 49.02
CA SER A 569 6.03 -17.44 47.83
C SER A 569 6.48 -16.03 47.42
N PRO A 570 6.55 -15.71 46.11
CA PRO A 570 6.91 -14.36 45.67
C PRO A 570 5.85 -13.30 46.07
N ALA A 571 4.65 -13.75 46.45
CA ALA A 571 3.53 -12.91 46.89
C ALA A 571 3.46 -12.70 48.42
N ALA A 572 4.37 -13.29 49.20
CA ALA A 572 4.32 -13.27 50.67
C ALA A 572 4.43 -11.85 51.27
N GLU A 573 3.52 -11.47 52.17
CA GLU A 573 3.75 -10.30 53.03
C GLU A 573 4.75 -10.65 54.15
N ASP A 574 5.89 -9.95 54.22
CA ASP A 574 6.90 -10.05 55.31
C ASP A 574 6.35 -9.44 56.63
N PHE A 575 5.32 -10.10 57.18
CA PHE A 575 4.48 -9.56 58.24
C PHE A 575 5.00 -9.92 59.64
N VAL A 576 5.36 -8.89 60.40
CA VAL A 576 5.88 -9.01 61.76
C VAL A 576 4.81 -8.62 62.79
N PHE A 577 3.95 -9.57 63.16
CA PHE A 577 2.94 -9.36 64.19
C PHE A 577 3.59 -9.16 65.56
N ARG A 578 3.13 -8.18 66.36
CA ARG A 578 3.59 -7.95 67.73
C ARG A 578 2.46 -7.65 68.70
N LEU A 579 2.45 -8.33 69.83
CA LEU A 579 1.41 -8.25 70.85
C LEU A 579 1.99 -8.31 72.26
N ASN A 580 1.62 -7.35 73.11
CA ASN A 580 1.87 -7.47 74.55
C ASN A 580 0.89 -8.49 75.15
N ALA A 581 1.34 -9.73 75.34
CA ALA A 581 0.55 -10.78 76.00
C ALA A 581 0.30 -10.47 77.49
N SER A 582 1.17 -9.69 78.13
CA SER A 582 0.93 -9.14 79.47
C SER A 582 1.81 -7.93 79.79
N HIS A 583 1.43 -7.13 80.79
CA HIS A 583 2.14 -5.91 81.20
C HIS A 583 2.02 -5.64 82.71
N ASP A 584 2.88 -4.74 83.23
CA ASP A 584 2.92 -4.31 84.64
C ASP A 584 3.20 -5.43 85.67
N LEU A 585 3.74 -6.56 85.20
CA LEU A 585 4.00 -7.76 86.00
C LEU A 585 5.05 -7.48 87.08
N LEU A 586 4.74 -7.86 88.33
CA LEU A 586 5.53 -7.54 89.51
C LEU A 586 6.19 -8.78 90.11
N ILE A 587 7.52 -8.82 90.14
CA ILE A 587 8.27 -9.84 90.89
C ILE A 587 8.38 -9.37 92.36
N PRO A 588 7.88 -10.13 93.35
CA PRO A 588 7.78 -9.67 94.74
C PRO A 588 9.13 -9.66 95.48
N LEU A 589 9.27 -8.76 96.45
CA LEU A 589 10.44 -8.66 97.33
C LEU A 589 10.44 -9.79 98.38
N GLU A 590 11.50 -10.60 98.41
CA GLU A 590 11.66 -11.67 99.40
C GLU A 590 11.64 -11.16 100.85
N LYS A 591 10.86 -11.81 101.71
CA LYS A 591 10.82 -11.54 103.15
C LYS A 591 11.91 -12.30 103.91
N LYS A 592 13.11 -11.75 103.92
CA LYS A 592 14.20 -12.22 104.78
C LYS A 592 13.81 -12.11 106.27
N THR A 593 13.94 -13.21 107.01
CA THR A 593 13.59 -13.29 108.44
C THR A 593 14.84 -13.59 109.26
N ASP A 594 15.30 -12.63 110.07
CA ASP A 594 16.54 -12.76 110.86
C ASP A 594 16.36 -13.56 112.15
N THR A 595 17.35 -14.37 112.52
CA THR A 595 17.58 -14.87 113.89
C THR A 595 19.08 -15.08 114.10
N ILE A 596 19.59 -14.90 115.33
CA ILE A 596 20.93 -14.32 115.56
C ILE A 596 21.93 -15.28 116.25
N ALA A 597 23.11 -15.44 115.61
CA ALA A 597 24.44 -15.74 116.22
C ALA A 597 24.63 -17.15 116.89
N PRO A 598 25.84 -17.55 117.37
CA PRO A 598 27.09 -16.76 117.47
C PRO A 598 28.44 -17.43 117.12
N SER A 599 29.41 -16.55 116.82
CA SER A 599 30.87 -16.58 117.13
C SER A 599 31.68 -17.90 117.12
N THR A 600 32.77 -17.92 116.35
CA THR A 600 34.19 -17.82 116.81
C THR A 600 35.13 -17.89 115.59
N ASP A 601 36.44 -17.64 115.66
CA ASP A 601 37.28 -16.51 116.16
C ASP A 601 38.76 -16.95 115.99
N GLN A 602 39.66 -16.07 115.51
CA GLN A 602 41.13 -16.28 115.32
C GLN A 602 41.50 -17.40 114.32
N GLY A 603 42.68 -17.46 113.66
CA GLY A 603 43.86 -16.60 113.45
C GLY A 603 44.70 -17.31 112.35
N GLY A 604 45.68 -16.77 111.62
CA GLY A 604 46.76 -15.81 111.88
C GLY A 604 48.02 -16.30 111.11
N ASP A 605 48.99 -15.42 110.83
CA ASP A 605 50.36 -15.67 110.29
C ASP A 605 50.61 -16.37 108.92
N GLY A 606 51.45 -15.74 108.07
CA GLY A 606 52.06 -16.34 106.87
C GLY A 606 52.46 -15.33 105.76
N PRO A 607 53.76 -15.04 105.48
CA PRO A 607 54.16 -13.87 104.67
C PRO A 607 54.92 -14.11 103.34
N GLY A 608 54.84 -13.13 102.42
CA GLY A 608 55.73 -12.91 101.24
C GLY A 608 55.12 -11.87 100.26
N ILE A 609 55.69 -10.69 99.92
CA ILE A 609 57.00 -10.33 99.31
C ILE A 609 57.03 -10.70 97.81
N PHE A 610 57.29 -9.83 96.80
CA PHE A 610 57.99 -8.52 96.70
C PHE A 610 57.21 -7.43 95.88
N VAL A 611 57.84 -6.26 95.59
CA VAL A 611 57.21 -5.00 95.05
C VAL A 611 58.13 -4.29 94.01
N PHE A 612 57.59 -3.30 93.25
CA PHE A 612 58.26 -2.31 92.34
C PHE A 612 58.59 -2.80 90.90
N ILE A 613 58.67 -2.01 89.80
CA ILE A 613 58.44 -0.56 89.45
C ILE A 613 58.19 -0.46 87.91
N GLY A 614 57.66 0.58 87.25
CA GLY A 614 56.96 1.80 87.71
C GLY A 614 57.27 3.11 86.93
N LEU A 615 56.51 3.43 85.85
CA LEU A 615 56.41 4.71 85.08
C LEU A 615 57.66 5.25 84.31
N GLY A 616 57.48 5.93 83.15
CA GLY A 616 58.52 6.82 82.58
C GLY A 616 58.59 7.14 81.07
N LEU A 617 57.68 7.98 80.56
CA LEU A 617 57.73 8.95 79.42
C LEU A 617 58.97 9.16 78.48
N LEU A 618 58.63 9.52 77.22
CA LEU A 618 59.23 10.55 76.30
C LEU A 618 60.42 10.27 75.32
N ALA A 619 60.08 10.41 74.02
CA ALA A 619 60.75 11.19 72.93
C ALA A 619 62.15 10.85 72.34
N GLY A 620 62.18 10.58 71.01
CA GLY A 620 62.80 11.53 70.05
C GLY A 620 63.93 11.08 69.08
N MET A 621 63.59 10.95 67.77
CA MET A 621 64.45 11.26 66.59
C MET A 621 65.67 10.33 66.26
N LEU A 622 66.19 10.19 65.01
CA LEU A 622 65.92 10.83 63.69
C LEU A 622 66.45 9.97 62.48
N VAL A 623 66.07 10.37 61.24
CA VAL A 623 66.63 10.03 59.89
C VAL A 623 66.42 8.60 59.35
N THR A 624 65.91 8.31 58.13
CA THR A 624 64.99 8.92 57.12
C THR A 624 64.34 7.71 56.35
N LYS A 625 63.64 7.68 55.20
CA LYS A 625 63.33 8.57 54.03
C LYS A 625 62.05 7.96 53.34
N TRP A 626 60.97 8.67 52.97
CA TRP A 626 60.71 9.64 51.88
C TRP A 626 60.83 9.09 50.43
N LEU A 627 59.83 9.11 49.53
CA LEU A 627 58.37 9.47 49.51
C LEU A 627 57.77 8.84 48.20
N SER A 628 56.49 8.87 47.76
CA SER A 628 55.14 9.39 48.16
C SER A 628 54.04 8.49 47.49
N GLY A 629 52.71 8.70 47.43
CA GLY A 629 51.77 9.77 47.86
C GLY A 629 51.48 10.84 46.78
N PRO A 630 50.28 11.48 46.67
CA PRO A 630 48.96 11.26 47.31
C PRO A 630 47.88 10.75 46.29
N ARG A 631 46.60 10.41 46.57
CA ARG A 631 45.54 10.85 47.54
C ARG A 631 44.93 12.24 47.24
N ASP A 632 43.64 12.54 47.42
CA ASP A 632 42.37 11.81 47.65
C ASP A 632 41.22 12.71 47.07
N ASP A 633 39.92 12.35 47.18
CA ASP A 633 38.70 13.21 47.36
C ASP A 633 37.41 12.66 46.66
N GLU A 634 36.27 13.35 46.81
CA GLU A 634 34.91 12.77 47.02
C GLU A 634 33.77 13.61 46.33
N TRP A 635 32.52 13.09 46.29
CA TRP A 635 31.20 13.72 45.95
C TRP A 635 30.60 13.70 44.50
N GLU A 636 29.36 13.17 44.44
CA GLU A 636 28.13 13.53 43.68
C GLU A 636 27.92 13.43 42.13
N GLU A 637 26.77 12.79 41.80
CA GLU A 637 25.80 12.91 40.68
C GLU A 637 26.20 13.30 39.24
N ARG A 638 25.83 12.45 38.25
CA ARG A 638 24.75 12.70 37.22
C ARG A 638 24.76 11.70 36.05
N GLU A 639 23.55 11.38 35.56
CA GLU A 639 23.25 10.76 34.25
C GLU A 639 22.78 11.86 33.24
N PRO A 640 22.44 11.61 31.95
CA PRO A 640 22.31 10.34 31.21
C PRO A 640 23.07 10.32 29.83
N PRO A 641 22.59 9.85 28.64
CA PRO A 641 23.42 9.15 27.62
C PRO A 641 23.55 9.98 26.30
N PRO A 642 23.65 9.46 25.04
CA PRO A 642 24.00 8.14 24.44
C PRO A 642 25.18 8.32 23.41
N PRO A 643 25.19 7.84 22.13
CA PRO A 643 24.76 6.57 21.48
C PRO A 643 25.87 5.88 20.63
N PHE A 644 25.52 4.77 19.94
CA PHE A 644 26.12 4.13 18.73
C PHE A 644 27.66 4.00 18.55
N ALA A 645 28.11 2.79 18.19
CA ALA A 645 29.52 2.49 17.84
C ALA A 645 29.68 1.81 16.47
N LEU A 646 30.17 2.55 15.46
CA LEU A 646 30.60 2.02 14.15
C LEU A 646 32.12 1.91 14.04
N ARG A 647 32.64 0.73 13.66
CA ARG A 647 33.97 0.54 13.05
C ARG A 647 33.88 -0.62 12.03
N LYS A 648 34.03 -0.41 10.72
CA LYS A 648 35.17 0.11 9.92
C LYS A 648 36.09 -0.99 9.41
N GLU A 649 36.06 -1.17 8.09
CA GLU A 649 37.05 -1.88 7.29
C GLU A 649 38.46 -1.24 7.37
N THR A 650 39.46 -1.90 6.81
CA THR A 650 40.66 -1.23 6.29
C THR A 650 41.25 -1.98 5.10
N THR A 651 41.74 -1.25 4.10
CA THR A 651 42.15 -1.77 2.78
C THR A 651 43.64 -2.14 2.73
N HIS A 652 44.05 -2.86 1.67
CA HIS A 652 45.45 -2.95 1.28
C HIS A 652 45.65 -2.97 -0.25
N HIS A 653 46.67 -2.25 -0.73
CA HIS A 653 47.02 -2.12 -2.16
C HIS A 653 47.85 -3.30 -2.71
N SER A 654 47.67 -3.59 -3.99
CA SER A 654 48.76 -3.93 -4.93
C SER A 654 48.46 -3.35 -6.33
N ARG A 655 49.41 -3.37 -7.28
CA ARG A 655 49.39 -2.43 -8.44
C ARG A 655 50.09 -2.92 -9.73
N GLY A 656 49.30 -3.15 -10.78
CA GLY A 656 49.64 -2.80 -12.18
C GLY A 656 50.20 -3.88 -13.13
N LEU A 657 50.23 -3.50 -14.42
CA LEU A 657 50.60 -4.22 -15.66
C LEU A 657 49.49 -5.19 -16.19
N VAL A 658 49.04 -5.24 -17.47
CA VAL A 658 49.39 -4.73 -18.84
C VAL A 658 49.69 -5.90 -19.81
N GLU A 659 49.36 -5.71 -21.11
CA GLU A 659 49.26 -6.68 -22.24
C GLU A 659 47.89 -7.42 -22.27
N GLU A 660 47.07 -7.53 -23.34
CA GLU A 660 47.08 -7.28 -24.80
C GLU A 660 47.00 -8.59 -25.64
N ASN A 661 46.08 -8.61 -26.64
CA ASN A 661 45.67 -9.74 -27.51
C ASN A 661 44.78 -10.80 -26.81
N GLU A 662 43.84 -11.48 -27.49
CA GLU A 662 43.41 -11.41 -28.91
C GLU A 662 42.04 -10.76 -29.09
#